data_AF-A0A086B1A1-F1
#
_entry.id   AF-A0A086B1A1-F1
#
_cell.length_a   1.000
_cell.length_b   1.000
_cell.length_c   1.000
_cell.angle_alpha   90.00
_cell.angle_beta   90.00
_cell.angle_gamma   90.00
#
_symmetry.space_group_name_H-M   'P 1'
#
loop_
_entity.id
_entity.type
_entity.pdbx_description
1 polymer ?
#
loop_
_entity_poly.entity_id
_entity_poly.type
_entity_poly.pdbx_seq_one_letter_code
_entity_poly.pdbx_strand_id
1 'polypeptide(L)'
;MKRYLLSFVLLFFTIHSLFAQRDTEHWIAPYYNTVSTAYTNTLYISTDSVTPFDVKIYNNNALLTTVTVSKGNPVTYTPTASFVFASATTEAFKVITKGLYLKGDKPFYCSLRLAQFSHGEIITSKGKAGIGKEFYVATSPNTPASSIYTSNYNFTAGILATEDNTNVTVSWNTNGLVFYGGTPTGNSQSFTLNKGESFILAGPGTTDANLSGFMGAKVVADKPVTLTNGSSNGNFGVDSPGGSDAVLDQSVPTERLGNTFAIVKTKSTKPAANMEGGIIIATENNTEVYLNGSTTPAATLSAGGWYRIDEVNYITQPGTGTHANMYISTNKNVYLYQFVAINADNATCGFNYIPPLNCFLPRKIDEIGKINEMPGITTSTINLKLNILTEAGATVMVNGFPPTADQGPYPLTGNTQWVTYAVPGISGNVTITSNKAVTAGINGGYSTAGYGGYFAGFSSIPVIAKKTGECAPGIILEVDDGYETYQWLLNGTAIPGANANTFSPATSGNYTVKVTMGTCPPVTTPVYKVFSCLKLTTQTLNACSTKVITAAFTSSTQAVVPGTLVLITPAAHGVAVVNPNGTITYTPNANYYGPDQIVYKFCGNATEFIDCEQITLNLTVVPFTVRDATIKACQYDVDPYAYFDLTKASVTDYALVVKKYYPTMADLTAGTNEILTPDNYPSAGGFVYVKVTTSEGCTANAKIELIALPIKKSPILVDQFICVDSKTNLNAGPGYDSYLWSTGATTASIQNVGIGEYSVILGKNGCLLKQVVRVRKAEDPVITKIEISNTTATIVVNGGKAPYKYAVDTPTNWQDSNVFTGLTRGQHTFYVKDTYNCDPTTVEVTVPNLINAITPNGDNKNDYIDYSELAYKENLSFVIYDRYGNMIFTGNKFNDYKWDGKHYDKKLLTGTYWYHINWNESNKDKTPIKYTGWILVKNLE
;
A
#
# COMPACT_ATOMS: atom_id res chain seq x y z
N MET A 1 28.61 49.55 7.59
CA MET A 1 28.65 50.67 6.61
C MET A 1 28.36 50.07 5.24
N LYS A 2 27.14 50.27 4.72
CA LYS A 2 26.79 51.25 3.66
C LYS A 2 27.44 50.87 2.31
N ARG A 3 26.71 50.21 1.40
CA ARG A 3 25.75 50.73 0.38
C ARG A 3 26.47 51.37 -0.81
N TYR A 4 26.12 50.97 -2.05
CA TYR A 4 25.27 51.70 -3.02
C TYR A 4 24.86 50.69 -4.13
N LEU A 5 23.57 50.36 -4.32
CA LEU A 5 22.56 51.06 -5.14
C LEU A 5 22.82 50.99 -6.66
N LEU A 6 22.15 50.07 -7.36
CA LEU A 6 21.34 50.33 -8.57
C LEU A 6 20.74 49.01 -9.10
N SER A 7 19.48 48.72 -8.76
CA SER A 7 18.50 47.96 -9.57
C SER A 7 17.17 47.98 -8.82
N PHE A 8 16.68 49.20 -8.61
CA PHE A 8 15.32 49.52 -8.20
C PHE A 8 14.90 50.59 -9.20
N VAL A 9 13.99 50.23 -10.11
CA VAL A 9 13.08 51.05 -10.93
C VAL A 9 12.67 50.18 -12.11
N LEU A 10 11.36 50.03 -12.31
CA LEU A 10 10.65 49.29 -13.36
C LEU A 10 10.35 47.79 -13.11
N LEU A 11 9.88 47.45 -11.90
CA LEU A 11 8.72 46.56 -11.84
C LEU A 11 7.49 47.46 -11.95
N PHE A 12 6.96 47.59 -13.17
CA PHE A 12 5.60 48.10 -13.33
C PHE A 12 4.68 47.18 -12.53
N PHE A 13 4.06 47.75 -11.50
CA PHE A 13 2.87 47.19 -10.88
C PHE A 13 1.80 47.05 -11.97
N THR A 14 1.72 45.90 -12.62
CA THR A 14 0.48 45.51 -13.30
C THR A 14 -0.46 44.98 -12.23
N ILE A 15 -1.20 45.91 -11.63
CA ILE A 15 -2.36 45.60 -10.82
C ILE A 15 -3.35 44.92 -11.78
N HIS A 16 -3.43 43.59 -11.71
CA HIS A 16 -4.41 42.83 -12.46
C HIS A 16 -5.78 43.21 -11.90
N SER A 17 -6.61 43.77 -12.78
CA SER A 17 -7.92 44.29 -12.43
C SER A 17 -8.94 43.15 -12.48
N LEU A 18 -9.75 43.03 -11.44
CA LEU A 18 -10.84 42.07 -11.33
C LEU A 18 -11.96 42.36 -12.33
N PHE A 19 -12.59 41.30 -12.85
CA PHE A 19 -13.79 41.40 -13.68
C PHE A 19 -14.75 40.25 -13.35
N ALA A 20 -15.86 40.56 -12.68
CA ALA A 20 -16.98 39.63 -12.56
C ALA A 20 -17.85 39.70 -13.83
N GLN A 21 -18.49 38.58 -14.21
CA GLN A 21 -19.16 38.33 -15.50
C GLN A 21 -18.24 38.01 -16.69
N ARG A 22 -16.92 38.21 -16.52
CA ARG A 22 -15.90 37.87 -17.51
C ARG A 22 -15.41 36.45 -17.27
N ASP A 23 -15.81 35.51 -18.11
CA ASP A 23 -15.51 34.09 -17.91
C ASP A 23 -15.06 33.42 -19.21
N THR A 24 -14.40 32.28 -19.06
CA THR A 24 -14.03 31.36 -20.14
C THR A 24 -15.21 30.57 -20.67
N GLU A 25 -16.29 30.44 -19.90
CA GLU A 25 -17.46 29.64 -20.24
C GLU A 25 -18.77 30.34 -19.91
N HIS A 26 -19.72 30.30 -20.85
CA HIS A 26 -21.04 30.87 -20.67
C HIS A 26 -22.11 29.87 -21.11
N TRP A 27 -23.08 29.64 -20.23
CA TRP A 27 -24.24 28.79 -20.49
C TRP A 27 -25.49 29.67 -20.50
N ILE A 28 -26.38 29.50 -21.47
CA ILE A 28 -27.64 30.25 -21.57
C ILE A 28 -28.76 29.25 -21.81
N ALA A 29 -29.62 29.07 -20.82
CA ALA A 29 -30.77 28.18 -20.94
C ALA A 29 -31.82 28.77 -21.90
N PRO A 30 -32.60 27.91 -22.57
CA PRO A 30 -33.65 28.39 -23.47
C PRO A 30 -34.85 28.96 -22.70
N TYR A 31 -35.71 29.71 -23.37
CA TYR A 31 -36.99 30.17 -22.80
C TYR A 31 -38.18 29.76 -23.68
N TYR A 32 -39.39 29.83 -23.14
CA TYR A 32 -40.62 29.62 -23.92
C TYR A 32 -41.14 30.96 -24.43
N ASN A 33 -41.25 31.13 -25.75
CA ASN A 33 -41.77 32.32 -26.40
C ASN A 33 -43.25 32.15 -26.75
N THR A 34 -44.09 33.10 -26.34
CA THR A 34 -45.51 33.18 -26.72
C THR A 34 -45.84 34.33 -27.68
N VAL A 35 -44.85 35.13 -28.07
CA VAL A 35 -45.06 36.26 -29.00
C VAL A 35 -45.19 35.75 -30.44
N SER A 36 -46.20 36.28 -31.17
CA SER A 36 -46.54 35.88 -32.54
C SER A 36 -45.43 36.21 -33.57
N THR A 37 -44.74 37.33 -33.37
CA THR A 37 -43.51 37.69 -34.09
C THR A 37 -42.31 37.27 -33.25
N ALA A 38 -41.55 36.29 -33.75
CA ALA A 38 -40.37 35.78 -33.07
C ALA A 38 -39.32 36.88 -32.84
N TYR A 39 -38.70 36.87 -31.66
CA TYR A 39 -37.58 37.76 -31.35
C TYR A 39 -36.34 37.43 -32.20
N THR A 40 -35.65 38.48 -32.66
CA THR A 40 -34.28 38.34 -33.16
C THR A 40 -33.34 38.23 -31.97
N ASN A 41 -32.65 37.10 -31.86
CA ASN A 41 -31.77 36.77 -30.75
C ASN A 41 -30.31 36.88 -31.19
N THR A 42 -29.51 37.72 -30.55
CA THR A 42 -28.08 37.90 -30.90
C THR A 42 -27.22 37.91 -29.65
N LEU A 43 -26.14 37.12 -29.70
CA LEU A 43 -25.07 37.13 -28.72
C LEU A 43 -24.17 38.33 -28.98
N TYR A 44 -23.83 39.07 -27.92
CA TYR A 44 -22.83 40.13 -27.92
C TYR A 44 -21.67 39.68 -27.04
N ILE A 45 -20.47 39.62 -27.63
CA ILE A 45 -19.27 39.03 -27.06
C ILE A 45 -18.15 40.06 -27.07
N SER A 46 -17.50 40.29 -25.93
CA SER A 46 -16.40 41.26 -25.79
C SER A 46 -15.38 40.79 -24.77
N THR A 47 -14.18 41.37 -24.77
CA THR A 47 -13.10 40.98 -23.86
C THR A 47 -12.16 42.15 -23.62
N ASP A 48 -11.46 42.15 -22.49
CA ASP A 48 -10.36 43.08 -22.23
C ASP A 48 -9.01 42.57 -22.77
N SER A 49 -8.97 41.35 -23.32
CA SER A 49 -7.75 40.78 -23.89
C SER A 49 -7.37 41.49 -25.20
N VAL A 50 -6.22 42.17 -25.20
CA VAL A 50 -5.65 42.77 -26.42
C VAL A 50 -5.17 41.74 -27.43
N THR A 51 -4.88 40.51 -26.98
CA THR A 51 -4.48 39.41 -27.87
C THR A 51 -5.73 38.68 -28.33
N PRO A 52 -6.03 38.63 -29.63
CA PRO A 52 -7.18 37.92 -30.16
C PRO A 52 -7.19 36.44 -29.75
N PHE A 53 -8.37 35.90 -29.49
CA PHE A 53 -8.58 34.48 -29.23
C PHE A 53 -9.98 34.05 -29.69
N ASP A 54 -10.15 32.73 -29.86
CA ASP A 54 -11.39 32.16 -30.35
C ASP A 54 -12.38 31.86 -29.23
N VAL A 55 -13.65 32.15 -29.49
CA VAL A 55 -14.82 31.74 -28.71
C VAL A 55 -15.66 30.81 -29.57
N LYS A 56 -15.78 29.57 -29.12
CA LYS A 56 -16.57 28.50 -29.75
C LYS A 56 -17.99 28.51 -29.20
N ILE A 57 -18.98 28.45 -30.07
CA ILE A 57 -20.41 28.52 -29.72
C ILE A 57 -21.05 27.18 -30.07
N TYR A 58 -21.74 26.59 -29.10
CA TYR A 58 -22.32 25.26 -29.18
C TYR A 58 -23.82 25.29 -28.89
N ASN A 59 -24.54 24.33 -29.47
CA ASN A 59 -25.88 23.91 -29.05
C ASN A 59 -25.87 22.37 -28.99
N ASN A 60 -26.38 21.81 -27.89
CA ASN A 60 -26.43 20.35 -27.71
C ASN A 60 -25.11 19.62 -28.01
N ASN A 61 -24.00 20.16 -27.49
CA ASN A 61 -22.62 19.70 -27.73
C ASN A 61 -22.11 19.79 -29.18
N ALA A 62 -22.93 20.21 -30.15
CA ALA A 62 -22.51 20.45 -31.52
C ALA A 62 -21.96 21.88 -31.66
N LEU A 63 -20.76 22.00 -32.25
CA LEU A 63 -20.16 23.31 -32.56
C LEU A 63 -20.98 23.98 -33.68
N LEU A 64 -21.58 25.12 -33.37
CA LEU A 64 -22.31 25.94 -34.34
C LEU A 64 -21.38 26.84 -35.13
N THR A 65 -20.48 27.54 -34.43
CA THR A 65 -19.53 28.47 -35.03
C THR A 65 -18.37 28.78 -34.08
N THR A 66 -17.33 29.43 -34.61
CA THR A 66 -16.23 30.01 -33.85
C THR A 66 -16.10 31.49 -34.24
N VAL A 67 -15.99 32.37 -33.24
CA VAL A 67 -15.77 33.81 -33.43
C VAL A 67 -14.47 34.24 -32.77
N THR A 68 -13.70 35.11 -33.41
CA THR A 68 -12.45 35.62 -32.84
C THR A 68 -12.71 36.99 -32.20
N VAL A 69 -12.43 37.12 -30.91
CA VAL A 69 -12.68 38.34 -30.13
C VAL A 69 -11.37 38.93 -29.58
N SER A 70 -11.30 40.25 -29.51
CA SER A 70 -10.23 41.00 -28.85
C SER A 70 -10.74 42.33 -28.33
N LYS A 71 -10.01 42.95 -27.40
CA LYS A 71 -10.28 44.31 -26.94
C LYS A 71 -10.34 45.29 -28.12
N GLY A 72 -11.31 46.18 -28.11
CA GLY A 72 -11.64 47.12 -29.18
C GLY A 72 -12.46 46.50 -30.32
N ASN A 73 -12.63 45.17 -30.34
CA ASN A 73 -13.29 44.45 -31.42
C ASN A 73 -14.33 43.45 -30.89
N PRO A 74 -15.44 43.93 -30.30
CA PRO A 74 -16.52 43.07 -29.85
C PRO A 74 -17.25 42.44 -31.05
N VAL A 75 -17.63 41.18 -30.90
CA VAL A 75 -18.26 40.38 -31.96
C VAL A 75 -19.71 40.08 -31.61
N THR A 76 -20.55 39.99 -32.65
CA THR A 76 -21.95 39.59 -32.54
C THR A 76 -22.21 38.31 -33.32
N TYR A 77 -23.05 37.43 -32.79
CA TYR A 77 -23.51 36.22 -33.49
C TYR A 77 -25.01 36.01 -33.28
N THR A 78 -25.75 35.88 -34.37
CA THR A 78 -27.21 35.63 -34.36
C THR A 78 -27.46 34.12 -34.53
N PRO A 79 -27.66 33.36 -33.44
CA PRO A 79 -28.02 31.95 -33.53
C PRO A 79 -29.39 31.76 -34.19
N THR A 80 -29.61 30.58 -34.78
CA THR A 80 -30.95 30.18 -35.22
C THR A 80 -31.92 30.18 -34.04
N ALA A 81 -33.09 30.78 -34.22
CA ALA A 81 -34.11 30.95 -33.18
C ALA A 81 -34.46 29.64 -32.43
N SER A 82 -34.51 28.51 -33.15
CA SER A 82 -34.81 27.20 -32.60
C SER A 82 -33.79 26.69 -31.57
N PHE A 83 -32.57 27.25 -31.52
CA PHE A 83 -31.58 26.94 -30.50
C PHE A 83 -31.76 27.75 -29.22
N VAL A 84 -32.51 28.86 -29.26
CA VAL A 84 -32.61 29.81 -28.14
C VAL A 84 -33.95 29.70 -27.42
N PHE A 85 -35.05 29.51 -28.15
CA PHE A 85 -36.36 29.41 -27.52
C PHE A 85 -37.24 28.29 -28.12
N ALA A 86 -38.18 27.84 -27.30
CA ALA A 86 -39.30 26.99 -27.69
C ALA A 86 -40.55 27.84 -27.94
N SER A 87 -41.44 27.38 -28.81
CA SER A 87 -42.73 28.05 -29.04
C SER A 87 -43.88 27.07 -29.28
N ALA A 88 -43.58 25.81 -29.59
CA ALA A 88 -44.58 24.77 -29.68
C ALA A 88 -44.86 24.16 -28.30
N THR A 89 -46.13 23.89 -27.99
CA THR A 89 -46.52 23.24 -26.73
C THR A 89 -45.86 21.87 -26.57
N THR A 90 -45.60 21.18 -27.68
CA THR A 90 -44.86 19.92 -27.71
C THR A 90 -43.41 20.06 -27.29
N GLU A 91 -42.84 21.26 -27.14
CA GLU A 91 -41.45 21.50 -26.71
C GLU A 91 -41.33 21.90 -25.23
N ALA A 92 -42.45 22.19 -24.55
CA ALA A 92 -42.49 22.46 -23.12
C ALA A 92 -42.76 21.17 -22.33
N PHE A 93 -42.41 21.19 -21.04
CA PHE A 93 -42.64 20.07 -20.10
C PHE A 93 -42.04 18.73 -20.55
N LYS A 94 -40.96 18.78 -21.33
CA LYS A 94 -40.19 17.61 -21.77
C LYS A 94 -38.71 17.95 -21.92
N VAL A 95 -37.88 16.91 -22.02
CA VAL A 95 -36.46 17.05 -22.36
C VAL A 95 -36.32 17.45 -23.84
N ILE A 96 -35.54 18.51 -24.10
CA ILE A 96 -35.23 19.05 -25.43
C ILE A 96 -33.74 19.40 -25.52
N THR A 97 -33.28 19.82 -26.69
CA THR A 97 -31.85 20.08 -26.99
C THR A 97 -31.56 21.57 -27.26
N LYS A 98 -32.39 22.47 -26.73
CA LYS A 98 -32.22 23.93 -26.87
C LYS A 98 -31.31 24.50 -25.79
N GLY A 99 -30.80 25.71 -26.00
CA GLY A 99 -29.84 26.40 -25.16
C GLY A 99 -28.48 26.57 -25.85
N LEU A 100 -27.66 27.44 -25.30
CA LEU A 100 -26.34 27.77 -25.86
C LEU A 100 -25.24 27.57 -24.82
N TYR A 101 -24.09 27.10 -25.30
CA TYR A 101 -22.85 27.04 -24.55
C TYR A 101 -21.74 27.73 -25.34
N LEU A 102 -21.01 28.64 -24.70
CA LEU A 102 -19.87 29.32 -25.30
C LEU A 102 -18.61 29.01 -24.50
N LYS A 103 -17.49 28.77 -25.20
CA LYS A 103 -16.20 28.47 -24.59
C LYS A 103 -15.08 29.22 -25.29
N GLY A 104 -14.25 29.92 -24.54
CA GLY A 104 -13.04 30.59 -25.02
C GLY A 104 -11.81 30.22 -24.20
N ASP A 105 -10.63 30.35 -24.80
CA ASP A 105 -9.35 30.07 -24.12
C ASP A 105 -8.97 31.16 -23.10
N LYS A 106 -9.61 32.33 -23.19
CA LYS A 106 -9.46 33.45 -22.26
C LYS A 106 -10.84 33.98 -21.82
N PRO A 107 -10.92 34.69 -20.70
CA PRO A 107 -12.18 35.27 -20.24
C PRO A 107 -12.79 36.31 -21.21
N PHE A 108 -14.11 36.26 -21.39
CA PHE A 108 -14.90 37.19 -22.19
C PHE A 108 -16.25 37.50 -21.50
N TYR A 109 -16.91 38.55 -21.93
CA TYR A 109 -18.29 38.89 -21.55
C TYR A 109 -19.26 38.34 -22.59
N CYS A 110 -20.45 37.93 -22.15
CA CYS A 110 -21.50 37.47 -23.03
C CYS A 110 -22.87 37.98 -22.56
N SER A 111 -23.65 38.56 -23.47
CA SER A 111 -25.08 38.83 -23.28
C SER A 111 -25.87 38.36 -24.49
N LEU A 112 -27.00 37.69 -24.25
CA LEU A 112 -28.00 37.42 -25.28
C LEU A 112 -29.01 38.56 -25.28
N ARG A 113 -29.05 39.33 -26.36
CA ARG A 113 -30.03 40.40 -26.54
C ARG A 113 -31.11 39.92 -27.48
N LEU A 114 -32.35 40.10 -27.09
CA LEU A 114 -33.53 39.78 -27.89
C LEU A 114 -34.28 41.06 -28.21
N ALA A 115 -34.70 41.21 -29.47
CA ALA A 115 -35.40 42.39 -29.93
C ALA A 115 -36.37 42.09 -31.06
N GLN A 116 -37.42 42.89 -31.11
CA GLN A 116 -38.29 43.13 -32.25
C GLN A 116 -38.73 44.60 -32.22
N PHE A 117 -39.63 45.04 -33.11
CA PHE A 117 -39.99 46.46 -33.24
C PHE A 117 -40.42 47.14 -31.93
N SER A 118 -41.16 46.43 -31.06
CA SER A 118 -41.78 47.01 -29.86
C SER A 118 -41.41 46.34 -28.54
N HIS A 119 -40.63 45.25 -28.58
CA HIS A 119 -40.28 44.44 -27.40
C HIS A 119 -38.80 44.11 -27.42
N GLY A 120 -38.16 44.03 -26.27
CA GLY A 120 -36.77 43.57 -26.19
C GLY A 120 -36.27 43.44 -24.77
N GLU A 121 -35.24 42.62 -24.59
CA GLU A 121 -34.68 42.33 -23.28
C GLU A 121 -33.21 41.88 -23.40
N ILE A 122 -32.46 41.93 -22.31
CA ILE A 122 -31.08 41.47 -22.23
C ILE A 122 -30.94 40.35 -21.19
N ILE A 123 -30.74 39.12 -21.66
CA ILE A 123 -30.30 38.02 -20.81
C ILE A 123 -28.79 38.14 -20.64
N THR A 124 -28.37 38.60 -19.48
CA THR A 124 -26.96 38.87 -19.22
C THR A 124 -26.31 37.61 -18.67
N SER A 125 -25.43 36.95 -19.43
CA SER A 125 -24.85 35.69 -18.97
C SER A 125 -23.89 35.94 -17.81
N LYS A 126 -24.06 35.25 -16.70
CA LYS A 126 -23.26 35.36 -15.48
C LYS A 126 -22.02 34.43 -15.50
N GLY A 127 -21.71 33.81 -16.65
CA GLY A 127 -20.56 32.89 -16.79
C GLY A 127 -20.71 31.66 -15.89
N LYS A 128 -19.60 31.18 -15.31
CA LYS A 128 -19.61 30.09 -14.33
C LYS A 128 -20.28 30.47 -13.00
N ALA A 129 -20.46 31.75 -12.71
CA ALA A 129 -21.27 32.18 -11.56
C ALA A 129 -22.77 31.93 -11.77
N GLY A 130 -23.23 31.71 -13.00
CA GLY A 130 -24.62 31.40 -13.35
C GLY A 130 -24.97 29.91 -13.41
N ILE A 131 -24.03 29.02 -13.06
CA ILE A 131 -24.25 27.57 -12.96
C ILE A 131 -24.16 27.12 -11.51
N GLY A 132 -25.03 26.19 -11.11
CA GLY A 132 -25.03 25.64 -9.75
C GLY A 132 -26.13 24.60 -9.57
N LYS A 133 -26.43 24.25 -8.32
CA LYS A 133 -27.30 23.09 -8.01
C LYS A 133 -28.66 23.47 -7.43
N GLU A 134 -28.79 24.65 -6.85
CA GLU A 134 -30.05 25.09 -6.26
C GLU A 134 -30.40 26.50 -6.75
N PHE A 135 -31.62 26.69 -7.21
CA PHE A 135 -32.13 27.99 -7.67
C PHE A 135 -33.57 28.20 -7.21
N TYR A 136 -33.99 29.46 -7.14
CA TYR A 136 -35.41 29.83 -7.12
C TYR A 136 -35.78 30.58 -8.39
N VAL A 137 -36.99 30.31 -8.91
CA VAL A 137 -37.50 30.89 -10.15
C VAL A 137 -38.04 32.30 -9.89
N ALA A 138 -37.58 33.28 -10.67
CA ALA A 138 -38.17 34.61 -10.75
C ALA A 138 -39.02 34.73 -12.02
N THR A 139 -40.22 35.28 -11.90
CA THR A 139 -41.12 35.59 -13.02
C THR A 139 -41.59 37.03 -12.87
N SER A 140 -42.12 37.65 -13.92
CA SER A 140 -42.85 38.90 -13.70
C SER A 140 -44.11 38.61 -12.87
N PRO A 141 -44.47 39.45 -11.89
CA PRO A 141 -45.76 39.39 -11.21
C PRO A 141 -46.82 39.95 -12.16
N ASN A 142 -47.31 39.12 -13.07
CA ASN A 142 -48.17 39.58 -14.15
C ASN A 142 -49.50 40.10 -13.60
N THR A 143 -49.86 41.34 -13.92
CA THR A 143 -51.18 41.88 -13.57
C THR A 143 -52.23 41.30 -14.51
N PRO A 144 -53.44 40.94 -14.03
CA PRO A 144 -54.51 40.49 -14.90
C PRO A 144 -54.81 41.56 -15.96
N ALA A 145 -54.56 41.24 -17.22
CA ALA A 145 -54.89 42.14 -18.32
C ALA A 145 -56.36 42.00 -18.74
N SER A 146 -56.81 42.85 -19.67
CA SER A 146 -58.09 42.62 -20.34
C SER A 146 -58.04 41.30 -21.13
N SER A 147 -59.18 40.68 -21.42
CA SER A 147 -59.30 39.32 -21.96
C SER A 147 -58.52 39.04 -23.26
N ILE A 148 -58.10 40.07 -24.00
CA ILE A 148 -57.27 39.94 -25.20
C ILE A 148 -55.78 39.69 -24.89
N TYR A 149 -55.23 40.29 -23.82
CA TYR A 149 -53.78 40.25 -23.55
C TYR A 149 -53.38 39.13 -22.59
N THR A 150 -54.28 38.69 -21.70
CA THR A 150 -54.03 37.55 -20.79
C THR A 150 -53.76 36.24 -21.53
N SER A 151 -54.27 36.09 -22.74
CA SER A 151 -54.06 34.91 -23.59
C SER A 151 -52.60 34.71 -24.04
N ASN A 152 -51.81 35.79 -24.06
CA ASN A 152 -50.43 35.77 -24.57
C ASN A 152 -49.38 35.90 -23.46
N TYR A 153 -49.78 36.19 -22.22
CA TYR A 153 -48.85 36.24 -21.10
C TYR A 153 -48.33 34.84 -20.78
N ASN A 154 -47.10 34.75 -20.30
CA ASN A 154 -46.57 33.51 -19.80
C ASN A 154 -45.58 33.70 -18.67
N PHE A 155 -45.37 32.67 -17.87
CA PHE A 155 -44.10 32.49 -17.19
C PHE A 155 -43.24 31.50 -17.97
N THR A 156 -41.94 31.56 -17.77
CA THR A 156 -40.98 30.61 -18.32
C THR A 156 -39.81 30.40 -17.36
N ALA A 157 -39.37 29.15 -17.23
CA ALA A 157 -38.15 28.75 -16.56
C ALA A 157 -37.49 27.64 -17.38
N GLY A 158 -36.40 27.96 -18.06
CA GLY A 158 -35.59 27.00 -18.77
C GLY A 158 -34.38 26.59 -17.96
N ILE A 159 -34.16 25.28 -17.90
CA ILE A 159 -33.05 24.66 -17.18
C ILE A 159 -32.19 23.95 -18.21
N LEU A 160 -30.88 24.24 -18.24
CA LEU A 160 -29.91 23.63 -19.16
C LEU A 160 -28.82 22.93 -18.36
N ALA A 161 -28.57 21.65 -18.67
CA ALA A 161 -27.57 20.85 -17.97
C ALA A 161 -26.16 21.05 -18.54
N THR A 162 -25.18 21.14 -17.64
CA THR A 162 -23.76 21.33 -17.99
C THR A 162 -22.96 20.01 -17.99
N GLU A 163 -23.57 18.94 -17.48
CA GLU A 163 -22.98 17.60 -17.33
C GLU A 163 -24.01 16.52 -17.73
N ASP A 164 -23.54 15.31 -18.04
CA ASP A 164 -24.41 14.19 -18.38
C ASP A 164 -25.10 13.60 -17.14
N ASN A 165 -26.26 12.96 -17.31
CA ASN A 165 -27.00 12.33 -16.23
C ASN A 165 -27.23 13.28 -15.02
N THR A 166 -27.64 14.52 -15.28
CA THR A 166 -28.04 15.49 -14.27
C THR A 166 -29.50 15.27 -13.90
N ASN A 167 -29.76 14.87 -12.66
CA ASN A 167 -31.11 14.74 -12.13
C ASN A 167 -31.56 16.08 -11.55
N VAL A 168 -32.73 16.55 -11.99
CA VAL A 168 -33.31 17.82 -11.58
C VAL A 168 -34.71 17.59 -11.03
N THR A 169 -35.02 18.20 -9.89
CA THR A 169 -36.35 18.28 -9.31
C THR A 169 -36.75 19.75 -9.20
N VAL A 170 -37.91 20.11 -9.74
CA VAL A 170 -38.53 21.42 -9.56
C VAL A 170 -39.77 21.26 -8.71
N SER A 171 -39.92 22.06 -7.65
CA SER A 171 -41.09 22.06 -6.77
C SER A 171 -41.66 23.46 -6.57
N TRP A 172 -42.96 23.57 -6.31
CA TRP A 172 -43.66 24.84 -6.09
C TRP A 172 -44.74 24.69 -5.02
N ASN A 173 -45.26 25.81 -4.52
CA ASN A 173 -46.24 25.81 -3.42
C ASN A 173 -47.68 26.14 -3.89
N THR A 174 -47.83 26.62 -5.13
CA THR A 174 -49.13 27.05 -5.65
C THR A 174 -49.90 25.89 -6.28
N ASN A 175 -51.15 25.69 -5.82
CA ASN A 175 -52.06 24.73 -6.43
C ASN A 175 -52.70 25.31 -7.70
N GLY A 176 -53.01 24.46 -8.68
CA GLY A 176 -53.74 24.86 -9.89
C GLY A 176 -52.89 25.49 -10.99
N LEU A 177 -51.55 25.38 -10.91
CA LEU A 177 -50.68 25.77 -12.03
C LEU A 177 -50.94 24.91 -13.26
N VAL A 178 -51.01 25.55 -14.42
CA VAL A 178 -51.18 24.92 -15.73
C VAL A 178 -49.90 25.09 -16.54
N PHE A 179 -49.36 24.01 -17.08
CA PHE A 179 -48.15 24.05 -17.90
C PHE A 179 -48.46 23.77 -19.37
N TYR A 180 -47.69 24.37 -20.27
CA TYR A 180 -47.69 23.97 -21.67
C TYR A 180 -47.08 22.59 -21.82
N GLY A 181 -47.67 21.73 -22.66
CA GLY A 181 -47.06 20.45 -23.04
C GLY A 181 -47.19 19.31 -22.03
N GLY A 182 -47.65 19.57 -20.80
CA GLY A 182 -47.82 18.51 -19.81
C GLY A 182 -48.62 18.92 -18.59
N THR A 183 -49.02 17.91 -17.81
CA THR A 183 -49.79 18.06 -16.58
C THR A 183 -48.97 17.48 -15.43
N PRO A 184 -48.67 18.26 -14.38
CA PRO A 184 -47.87 17.77 -13.26
C PRO A 184 -48.70 16.83 -12.38
N THR A 185 -48.03 15.84 -11.78
CA THR A 185 -48.60 15.00 -10.72
C THR A 185 -48.23 15.62 -9.37
N GLY A 186 -49.10 16.48 -8.84
CA GLY A 186 -48.83 17.27 -7.63
C GLY A 186 -47.99 18.52 -7.92
N ASN A 187 -47.24 19.00 -6.93
CA ASN A 187 -46.50 20.28 -7.03
C ASN A 187 -44.99 20.10 -7.21
N SER A 188 -44.59 19.03 -7.90
CA SER A 188 -43.19 18.79 -8.24
C SER A 188 -43.05 18.04 -9.56
N GLN A 189 -41.97 18.30 -10.28
CA GLN A 189 -41.60 17.60 -11.50
C GLN A 189 -40.11 17.22 -11.43
N SER A 190 -39.79 15.95 -11.71
CA SER A 190 -38.41 15.48 -11.81
C SER A 190 -38.09 14.98 -13.22
N PHE A 191 -36.86 15.17 -13.65
CA PHE A 191 -36.35 14.75 -14.96
C PHE A 191 -34.83 14.61 -14.94
N THR A 192 -34.29 13.87 -15.90
CA THR A 192 -32.85 13.70 -16.09
C THR A 192 -32.44 14.35 -17.40
N LEU A 193 -31.36 15.11 -17.39
CA LEU A 193 -30.79 15.78 -18.56
C LEU A 193 -29.36 15.28 -18.80
N ASN A 194 -28.99 15.14 -20.06
CA ASN A 194 -27.59 15.06 -20.46
C ASN A 194 -27.01 16.45 -20.72
N LYS A 195 -25.69 16.55 -20.84
CA LYS A 195 -25.02 17.82 -21.12
C LYS A 195 -25.58 18.43 -22.40
N GLY A 196 -25.98 19.70 -22.36
CA GLY A 196 -26.55 20.38 -23.52
C GLY A 196 -28.04 20.10 -23.77
N GLU A 197 -28.65 19.20 -23.00
CA GLU A 197 -30.10 19.04 -22.95
C GLU A 197 -30.71 20.02 -21.94
N SER A 198 -31.97 20.38 -22.19
CA SER A 198 -32.73 21.32 -21.38
C SER A 198 -34.16 20.88 -21.15
N PHE A 199 -34.79 21.52 -20.17
CA PHE A 199 -36.21 21.35 -19.85
C PHE A 199 -36.82 22.73 -19.63
N ILE A 200 -37.99 23.00 -20.22
CA ILE A 200 -38.68 24.28 -20.07
C ILE A 200 -40.01 24.07 -19.34
N LEU A 201 -40.13 24.71 -18.18
CA LEU A 201 -41.39 24.87 -17.45
C LEU A 201 -41.98 26.22 -17.79
N ALA A 202 -43.10 26.21 -18.50
CA ALA A 202 -43.80 27.43 -18.90
C ALA A 202 -45.31 27.20 -18.85
N GLY A 203 -46.08 28.25 -18.60
CA GLY A 203 -47.53 28.19 -18.51
C GLY A 203 -48.21 29.49 -18.95
N PRO A 204 -49.47 29.42 -19.41
CA PRO A 204 -50.21 30.58 -19.91
C PRO A 204 -50.65 31.51 -18.77
N GLY A 205 -50.70 32.81 -19.01
CA GLY A 205 -51.25 33.80 -18.09
C GLY A 205 -52.78 33.89 -18.08
N THR A 206 -53.48 32.90 -18.65
CA THR A 206 -54.95 32.82 -18.67
C THR A 206 -55.56 32.30 -17.38
N THR A 207 -54.75 31.83 -16.43
CA THR A 207 -55.21 31.37 -15.12
C THR A 207 -54.60 32.23 -14.02
N ASP A 208 -55.39 32.54 -13.00
CA ASP A 208 -54.93 33.37 -11.86
C ASP A 208 -53.73 32.73 -11.16
N ALA A 209 -53.70 31.40 -11.05
CA ALA A 209 -52.59 30.66 -10.49
C ALA A 209 -51.28 30.91 -11.24
N ASN A 210 -51.31 31.03 -12.56
CA ASN A 210 -50.10 31.17 -13.38
C ASN A 210 -49.54 32.60 -13.42
N LEU A 211 -50.33 33.63 -13.07
CA LEU A 211 -49.87 35.02 -13.13
C LEU A 211 -48.68 35.30 -12.19
N SER A 212 -48.63 34.64 -11.04
CA SER A 212 -47.53 34.76 -10.08
C SER A 212 -47.17 33.46 -9.35
N GLY A 213 -47.96 32.38 -9.49
CA GLY A 213 -47.83 31.20 -8.64
C GLY A 213 -46.62 30.30 -8.90
N PHE A 214 -45.92 30.48 -10.02
CA PHE A 214 -44.66 29.80 -10.29
C PHE A 214 -43.42 30.58 -9.80
N MET A 215 -43.61 31.84 -9.39
CA MET A 215 -42.57 32.60 -8.71
C MET A 215 -42.18 31.94 -7.39
N GLY A 216 -40.88 31.81 -7.14
CA GLY A 216 -40.37 31.11 -5.97
C GLY A 216 -40.42 29.58 -6.07
N ALA A 217 -40.71 29.01 -7.25
CA ALA A 217 -40.49 27.58 -7.47
C ALA A 217 -38.99 27.23 -7.25
N LYS A 218 -38.74 26.15 -6.52
CA LYS A 218 -37.41 25.68 -6.15
C LYS A 218 -36.90 24.67 -7.17
N VAL A 219 -35.71 24.90 -7.71
CA VAL A 219 -35.01 23.97 -8.60
C VAL A 219 -33.84 23.36 -7.82
N VAL A 220 -33.77 22.04 -7.75
CA VAL A 220 -32.67 21.29 -7.12
C VAL A 220 -32.11 20.29 -8.13
N ALA A 221 -30.79 20.31 -8.32
CA ALA A 221 -30.07 19.40 -9.20
C ALA A 221 -28.91 18.72 -8.47
N ASP A 222 -28.58 17.49 -8.85
CA ASP A 222 -27.42 16.78 -8.31
C ASP A 222 -26.08 17.25 -8.92
N LYS A 223 -26.14 17.82 -10.13
CA LYS A 223 -25.03 18.37 -10.91
C LYS A 223 -25.35 19.79 -11.40
N PRO A 224 -24.35 20.61 -11.76
CA PRO A 224 -24.59 22.01 -12.11
C PRO A 224 -25.49 22.18 -13.34
N VAL A 225 -26.49 23.04 -13.22
CA VAL A 225 -27.38 23.51 -14.29
C VAL A 225 -27.33 25.04 -14.35
N THR A 226 -27.82 25.63 -15.43
CA THR A 226 -28.15 27.06 -15.49
C THR A 226 -29.65 27.29 -15.67
N LEU A 227 -30.12 28.45 -15.19
CA LEU A 227 -31.53 28.85 -15.19
C LEU A 227 -31.72 30.20 -15.87
N THR A 228 -32.49 30.21 -16.96
CA THR A 228 -33.07 31.44 -17.55
C THR A 228 -34.55 31.46 -17.19
N ASN A 229 -34.98 32.52 -16.54
CA ASN A 229 -36.35 32.62 -16.03
C ASN A 229 -36.95 33.99 -16.32
N GLY A 230 -38.26 34.09 -16.08
CA GLY A 230 -39.01 35.32 -16.29
C GLY A 230 -40.32 35.07 -17.01
N SER A 231 -40.65 35.98 -17.91
CA SER A 231 -41.83 35.98 -18.76
C SER A 231 -41.43 36.47 -20.13
N SER A 232 -41.62 35.65 -21.18
CA SER A 232 -41.31 36.07 -22.56
C SER A 232 -42.27 37.15 -23.07
N ASN A 233 -43.42 37.22 -22.40
CA ASN A 233 -44.44 38.21 -22.61
C ASN A 233 -45.13 38.44 -21.25
N GLY A 234 -44.81 39.55 -20.59
CA GLY A 234 -45.32 39.89 -19.26
C GLY A 234 -45.63 41.37 -19.12
N ASN A 235 -46.46 41.69 -18.14
CA ASN A 235 -46.77 43.06 -17.74
C ASN A 235 -47.03 43.11 -16.24
N PHE A 236 -46.33 43.97 -15.52
CA PHE A 236 -46.46 44.14 -14.08
C PHE A 236 -46.96 45.54 -13.67
N GLY A 237 -47.39 46.38 -14.61
CA GLY A 237 -47.97 47.70 -14.35
C GLY A 237 -49.38 47.61 -13.75
N VAL A 238 -49.72 48.53 -12.85
CA VAL A 238 -50.95 48.46 -12.02
C VAL A 238 -52.08 49.38 -12.45
N ASP A 239 -51.85 50.31 -13.39
CA ASP A 239 -52.79 51.39 -13.70
C ASP A 239 -53.55 51.24 -15.04
N SER A 240 -53.12 50.32 -15.91
CA SER A 240 -53.80 50.01 -17.17
C SER A 240 -53.54 48.55 -17.60
N PRO A 241 -54.54 47.81 -18.11
CA PRO A 241 -54.45 46.37 -18.40
C PRO A 241 -54.03 46.05 -19.85
N GLY A 242 -53.15 46.85 -20.45
CA GLY A 242 -52.72 46.71 -21.86
C GLY A 242 -51.20 46.75 -22.06
N GLY A 243 -50.71 46.05 -23.09
CA GLY A 243 -49.27 46.01 -23.44
C GLY A 243 -48.50 44.91 -22.70
N SER A 244 -47.33 44.54 -23.21
CA SER A 244 -46.45 43.54 -22.61
C SER A 244 -45.08 43.56 -23.25
N ASP A 245 -44.10 42.96 -22.58
CA ASP A 245 -42.73 42.86 -23.08
C ASP A 245 -42.05 41.57 -22.61
N ALA A 246 -40.85 41.30 -23.09
CA ALA A 246 -39.98 40.30 -22.53
C ALA A 246 -39.38 40.79 -21.21
N VAL A 247 -39.49 39.96 -20.18
CA VAL A 247 -38.96 40.19 -18.85
C VAL A 247 -38.15 38.95 -18.49
N LEU A 248 -36.87 38.91 -18.87
CA LEU A 248 -36.02 37.71 -18.85
C LEU A 248 -34.59 38.05 -18.41
N ASP A 249 -34.02 37.24 -17.52
CA ASP A 249 -32.60 37.29 -17.18
C ASP A 249 -32.13 35.89 -16.76
N GLN A 250 -30.82 35.74 -16.64
CA GLN A 250 -30.21 34.56 -16.06
C GLN A 250 -30.12 34.69 -14.54
N SER A 251 -30.55 33.65 -13.84
CA SER A 251 -30.41 33.54 -12.39
C SER A 251 -29.02 33.05 -11.97
N VAL A 252 -28.72 33.15 -10.68
CA VAL A 252 -27.52 32.59 -10.04
C VAL A 252 -27.94 31.55 -8.99
N PRO A 253 -27.09 30.57 -8.64
CA PRO A 253 -27.46 29.57 -7.66
C PRO A 253 -27.46 30.16 -6.23
N THR A 254 -28.14 29.49 -5.29
CA THR A 254 -28.39 30.04 -3.95
C THR A 254 -27.12 30.30 -3.15
N GLU A 255 -26.02 29.58 -3.42
CA GLU A 255 -24.70 29.81 -2.82
C GLU A 255 -24.01 31.12 -3.27
N ARG A 256 -24.53 31.81 -4.30
CA ARG A 256 -24.01 33.10 -4.81
C ARG A 256 -24.83 34.31 -4.35
N LEU A 257 -25.84 34.11 -3.51
CA LEU A 257 -26.72 35.17 -3.03
C LEU A 257 -26.12 35.96 -1.88
N GLY A 258 -26.56 37.20 -1.73
CA GLY A 258 -26.26 38.05 -0.58
C GLY A 258 -27.52 38.68 -0.01
N ASN A 259 -27.35 39.62 0.89
CA ASN A 259 -28.43 40.17 1.72
C ASN A 259 -28.46 41.71 1.78
N THR A 260 -27.62 42.39 1.01
CA THR A 260 -27.63 43.86 0.90
C THR A 260 -27.50 44.25 -0.56
N PHE A 261 -28.31 45.21 -1.00
CA PHE A 261 -28.44 45.57 -2.40
C PHE A 261 -28.70 47.06 -2.54
N ALA A 262 -28.43 47.60 -3.72
CA ALA A 262 -28.95 48.89 -4.11
C ALA A 262 -29.44 48.86 -5.55
N ILE A 263 -30.53 49.59 -5.79
CA ILE A 263 -31.13 49.77 -7.12
C ILE A 263 -31.26 51.26 -7.41
N VAL A 264 -31.09 51.63 -8.66
CA VAL A 264 -31.18 53.02 -9.13
C VAL A 264 -32.43 53.14 -9.98
N LYS A 265 -33.35 54.04 -9.61
CA LYS A 265 -34.59 54.28 -10.37
C LYS A 265 -34.23 54.49 -11.83
N THR A 266 -34.93 53.82 -12.74
CA THR A 266 -34.68 53.73 -14.18
C THR A 266 -35.13 55.00 -14.92
N LYS A 267 -35.97 54.92 -15.98
CA LYS A 267 -36.34 56.08 -16.80
C LYS A 267 -37.85 56.22 -17.01
N SER A 268 -38.68 55.60 -16.17
CA SER A 268 -40.14 55.83 -16.26
C SER A 268 -40.46 57.25 -15.81
N THR A 269 -41.41 57.86 -16.50
CA THR A 269 -42.01 59.15 -16.14
C THR A 269 -43.42 58.98 -15.58
N LYS A 270 -43.86 57.74 -15.30
CA LYS A 270 -45.22 57.42 -14.83
C LYS A 270 -45.20 56.59 -13.54
N PRO A 271 -44.87 57.21 -12.38
CA PRO A 271 -44.77 56.49 -11.11
C PRO A 271 -46.08 55.85 -10.62
N ALA A 272 -47.24 56.38 -11.05
CA ALA A 272 -48.54 55.80 -10.72
C ALA A 272 -48.77 54.40 -11.32
N ALA A 273 -48.01 54.03 -12.36
CA ALA A 273 -48.05 52.71 -12.97
C ALA A 273 -47.29 51.65 -12.17
N ASN A 274 -46.52 52.05 -11.15
CA ASN A 274 -45.70 51.18 -10.30
C ASN A 274 -44.84 50.19 -11.09
N MET A 275 -44.26 50.66 -12.20
CA MET A 275 -43.49 49.81 -13.12
C MET A 275 -42.03 49.67 -12.71
N GLU A 276 -41.59 50.48 -11.76
CA GLU A 276 -40.24 50.40 -11.24
C GLU A 276 -40.24 49.89 -9.80
N GLY A 277 -39.10 49.37 -9.37
CA GLY A 277 -38.95 48.85 -8.01
C GLY A 277 -38.16 47.57 -8.05
N GLY A 278 -38.57 46.57 -7.27
CA GLY A 278 -37.92 45.27 -7.31
C GLY A 278 -38.80 44.14 -6.82
N ILE A 279 -38.31 42.92 -7.01
CA ILE A 279 -38.91 41.70 -6.50
C ILE A 279 -37.84 40.93 -5.72
N ILE A 280 -38.16 40.63 -4.47
CA ILE A 280 -37.34 39.80 -3.59
C ILE A 280 -37.91 38.40 -3.57
N ILE A 281 -37.05 37.38 -3.63
CA ILE A 281 -37.43 35.98 -3.42
C ILE A 281 -36.56 35.40 -2.30
N ALA A 282 -37.21 34.92 -1.26
CA ALA A 282 -36.56 34.31 -0.10
C ALA A 282 -36.20 32.85 -0.37
N THR A 283 -34.98 32.45 -0.01
CA THR A 283 -34.53 31.05 -0.10
C THR A 283 -34.73 30.28 1.20
N GLU A 284 -35.05 30.98 2.28
CA GLU A 284 -35.18 30.46 3.63
C GLU A 284 -36.40 31.04 4.35
N ASN A 285 -36.92 30.30 5.32
CA ASN A 285 -38.01 30.77 6.18
C ASN A 285 -37.57 31.93 7.09
N ASN A 286 -38.53 32.77 7.48
CA ASN A 286 -38.32 33.92 8.36
C ASN A 286 -37.33 34.94 7.80
N THR A 287 -37.35 35.15 6.48
CA THR A 287 -36.55 36.17 5.80
C THR A 287 -37.23 37.52 5.95
N GLU A 288 -36.59 38.45 6.64
CA GLU A 288 -37.08 39.82 6.87
C GLU A 288 -36.49 40.79 5.85
N VAL A 289 -37.33 41.64 5.27
CA VAL A 289 -36.96 42.64 4.25
C VAL A 289 -37.01 44.03 4.83
N TYR A 290 -35.93 44.81 4.67
CA TYR A 290 -35.84 46.20 5.13
C TYR A 290 -35.49 47.12 3.96
N LEU A 291 -36.11 48.30 3.93
CA LEU A 291 -35.93 49.30 2.89
C LEU A 291 -35.33 50.58 3.48
N ASN A 292 -34.38 51.18 2.76
CA ASN A 292 -33.78 52.49 3.04
C ASN A 292 -33.25 52.69 4.47
N GLY A 293 -32.78 51.61 5.11
CA GLY A 293 -32.25 51.64 6.47
C GLY A 293 -33.31 51.65 7.58
N SER A 294 -34.59 51.38 7.25
CA SER A 294 -35.64 51.14 8.24
C SER A 294 -35.26 49.99 9.19
N THR A 295 -35.56 50.13 10.47
CA THR A 295 -35.43 49.06 11.48
C THR A 295 -36.66 48.15 11.55
N THR A 296 -37.75 48.53 10.89
CA THR A 296 -38.99 47.73 10.82
C THR A 296 -39.02 47.00 9.48
N PRO A 297 -39.24 45.66 9.47
CA PRO A 297 -39.30 44.92 8.23
C PRO A 297 -40.56 45.30 7.44
N ALA A 298 -40.39 45.54 6.14
CA ALA A 298 -41.45 45.74 5.17
C ALA A 298 -42.21 44.44 4.86
N ALA A 299 -41.54 43.28 5.01
CA ALA A 299 -42.13 41.95 4.89
C ALA A 299 -41.33 40.89 5.64
N THR A 300 -41.99 39.79 5.99
CA THR A 300 -41.38 38.55 6.50
C THR A 300 -41.84 37.38 5.62
N LEU A 301 -40.88 36.65 5.04
CA LEU A 301 -41.11 35.67 3.99
C LEU A 301 -40.70 34.26 4.42
N SER A 302 -41.48 33.27 3.98
CA SER A 302 -41.10 31.85 3.97
C SER A 302 -40.19 31.53 2.79
N ALA A 303 -39.52 30.38 2.79
CA ALA A 303 -38.75 29.90 1.64
C ALA A 303 -39.65 29.75 0.39
N GLY A 304 -39.21 30.29 -0.74
CA GLY A 304 -40.01 30.43 -1.97
C GLY A 304 -41.05 31.55 -1.91
N GLY A 305 -41.21 32.22 -0.76
CA GLY A 305 -42.01 33.44 -0.64
C GLY A 305 -41.30 34.62 -1.30
N TRP A 306 -42.09 35.59 -1.76
CA TRP A 306 -41.58 36.76 -2.46
C TRP A 306 -42.25 38.04 -1.99
N TYR A 307 -41.58 39.17 -2.21
CA TYR A 307 -42.08 40.50 -1.86
C TYR A 307 -41.82 41.49 -2.99
N ARG A 308 -42.87 42.14 -3.47
CA ARG A 308 -42.78 43.24 -4.44
C ARG A 308 -42.50 44.54 -3.72
N ILE A 309 -41.46 45.23 -4.14
CA ILE A 309 -41.10 46.57 -3.68
C ILE A 309 -41.67 47.57 -4.67
N ASP A 310 -42.53 48.46 -4.17
CA ASP A 310 -43.18 49.49 -4.98
C ASP A 310 -42.27 50.68 -5.26
N GLU A 311 -42.50 51.33 -6.41
CA GLU A 311 -41.75 52.48 -6.93
C GLU A 311 -41.69 53.66 -5.94
N VAL A 312 -42.73 53.82 -5.12
CA VAL A 312 -42.82 54.90 -4.11
C VAL A 312 -41.71 54.83 -3.05
N ASN A 313 -41.01 53.70 -2.93
CA ASN A 313 -39.91 53.53 -1.97
C ASN A 313 -38.58 54.10 -2.48
N TYR A 314 -38.47 54.55 -3.74
CA TYR A 314 -37.27 55.22 -4.22
C TYR A 314 -37.07 56.58 -3.54
N ILE A 315 -35.87 56.82 -3.03
CA ILE A 315 -35.51 58.11 -2.40
C ILE A 315 -34.77 58.97 -3.41
N THR A 316 -35.32 60.15 -3.69
CA THR A 316 -34.63 61.17 -4.50
C THR A 316 -33.44 61.71 -3.72
N GLN A 317 -32.26 61.66 -4.32
CA GLN A 317 -31.02 62.05 -3.66
C GLN A 317 -30.70 63.53 -3.89
N PRO A 318 -30.01 64.19 -2.94
CA PRO A 318 -29.54 65.57 -3.11
C PRO A 318 -28.62 65.70 -4.33
N GLY A 319 -28.78 66.78 -5.10
CA GLY A 319 -27.95 67.08 -6.27
C GLY A 319 -28.74 67.74 -7.41
N THR A 320 -28.11 67.88 -8.57
CA THR A 320 -28.74 68.28 -9.82
C THR A 320 -29.45 67.07 -10.47
N GLY A 321 -30.70 67.25 -10.88
CA GLY A 321 -31.49 66.22 -11.57
C GLY A 321 -32.52 65.48 -10.69
N THR A 322 -33.02 64.36 -11.21
CA THR A 322 -34.09 63.53 -10.59
C THR A 322 -33.57 62.16 -10.16
N HIS A 323 -32.28 62.05 -9.82
CA HIS A 323 -31.67 60.77 -9.45
C HIS A 323 -32.30 60.25 -8.16
N ALA A 324 -32.80 59.02 -8.23
CA ALA A 324 -33.37 58.33 -7.08
C ALA A 324 -32.80 56.91 -7.01
N ASN A 325 -32.55 56.46 -5.79
CA ASN A 325 -32.04 55.12 -5.52
C ASN A 325 -32.71 54.54 -4.28
N MET A 326 -32.47 53.26 -4.03
CA MET A 326 -33.02 52.55 -2.89
C MET A 326 -31.98 51.58 -2.33
N TYR A 327 -31.85 51.56 -1.01
CA TYR A 327 -31.09 50.54 -0.30
C TYR A 327 -32.04 49.44 0.17
N ILE A 328 -31.66 48.19 -0.05
CA ILE A 328 -32.42 47.02 0.40
C ILE A 328 -31.48 46.17 1.24
N SER A 329 -31.95 45.74 2.41
CA SER A 329 -31.24 44.76 3.24
C SER A 329 -32.18 43.69 3.78
N THR A 330 -31.65 42.50 3.98
CA THR A 330 -32.37 41.35 4.53
C THR A 330 -31.56 40.68 5.64
N ASN A 331 -32.24 39.96 6.54
CA ASN A 331 -31.55 39.17 7.58
C ASN A 331 -30.94 37.86 7.03
N LYS A 332 -31.33 37.45 5.82
CA LYS A 332 -30.91 36.24 5.11
C LYS A 332 -30.62 36.52 3.65
N ASN A 333 -29.91 35.63 2.98
CA ASN A 333 -29.60 35.80 1.56
C ASN A 333 -30.87 35.64 0.68
N VAL A 334 -30.99 36.48 -0.35
CA VAL A 334 -32.18 36.52 -1.22
C VAL A 334 -31.81 36.77 -2.67
N TYR A 335 -32.74 36.50 -3.58
CA TYR A 335 -32.70 37.08 -4.91
C TYR A 335 -33.30 38.48 -4.88
N LEU A 336 -32.72 39.42 -5.64
CA LEU A 336 -33.34 40.70 -5.98
C LEU A 336 -33.28 40.88 -7.50
N TYR A 337 -34.44 41.11 -8.11
CA TYR A 337 -34.52 41.58 -9.50
C TYR A 337 -35.11 42.99 -9.49
N GLN A 338 -34.50 43.90 -10.24
CA GLN A 338 -35.00 45.26 -10.39
C GLN A 338 -35.96 45.31 -11.58
N PHE A 339 -37.14 45.89 -11.38
CA PHE A 339 -38.03 46.20 -12.50
C PHE A 339 -37.55 47.45 -13.24
N VAL A 340 -37.55 47.35 -14.56
CA VAL A 340 -37.09 48.38 -15.49
C VAL A 340 -38.27 48.88 -16.29
N ALA A 341 -38.36 50.21 -16.44
CA ALA A 341 -39.31 50.86 -17.31
C ALA A 341 -38.76 52.16 -17.90
N ILE A 342 -39.32 52.57 -19.05
CA ILE A 342 -38.93 53.80 -19.72
C ILE A 342 -40.16 54.61 -20.14
N ASN A 343 -40.02 55.94 -20.21
CA ASN A 343 -41.09 56.84 -20.68
C ASN A 343 -42.40 56.66 -19.87
N ALA A 344 -43.55 56.94 -20.48
CA ALA A 344 -44.86 56.95 -19.82
C ALA A 344 -45.78 55.79 -20.19
N ASP A 345 -45.24 54.68 -20.73
CA ASP A 345 -46.02 53.56 -21.26
C ASP A 345 -45.94 52.34 -20.34
N ASN A 346 -47.10 51.73 -20.04
CA ASN A 346 -47.23 50.54 -19.20
C ASN A 346 -46.78 49.23 -19.89
N ALA A 347 -46.42 49.29 -21.17
CA ALA A 347 -45.85 48.18 -21.93
C ALA A 347 -44.32 48.05 -21.82
N THR A 348 -43.63 49.06 -21.27
CA THR A 348 -42.15 49.13 -21.25
C THR A 348 -41.51 48.28 -20.15
N CYS A 349 -41.97 47.04 -19.98
CA CYS A 349 -41.52 46.16 -18.91
C CYS A 349 -40.17 45.52 -19.22
N GLY A 350 -39.25 45.53 -18.27
CA GLY A 350 -38.07 44.67 -18.28
C GLY A 350 -37.62 44.37 -16.87
N PHE A 351 -36.65 43.48 -16.70
CA PHE A 351 -35.97 43.36 -15.41
C PHE A 351 -34.52 42.90 -15.53
N ASN A 352 -33.76 43.03 -14.46
CA ASN A 352 -32.44 42.44 -14.37
C ASN A 352 -32.14 41.98 -12.94
N TYR A 353 -31.40 40.88 -12.84
CA TYR A 353 -30.90 40.39 -11.56
C TYR A 353 -29.86 41.37 -10.99
N ILE A 354 -30.04 41.75 -9.72
CA ILE A 354 -29.19 42.70 -9.01
C ILE A 354 -28.21 41.94 -8.12
N PRO A 355 -26.89 42.10 -8.33
CA PRO A 355 -25.89 41.49 -7.48
C PRO A 355 -25.90 42.15 -6.09
N PRO A 356 -25.56 41.39 -5.02
CA PRO A 356 -25.41 41.97 -3.70
C PRO A 356 -24.22 42.93 -3.62
N LEU A 357 -24.35 43.94 -2.76
CA LEU A 357 -23.26 44.83 -2.39
C LEU A 357 -22.21 44.05 -1.61
N ASN A 358 -20.96 44.14 -2.05
CA ASN A 358 -19.85 43.43 -1.45
C ASN A 358 -18.52 44.14 -1.79
N CYS A 359 -17.61 44.27 -0.83
CA CYS A 359 -16.30 44.87 -1.10
C CYS A 359 -15.38 43.97 -1.97
N PHE A 360 -15.74 42.69 -2.16
CA PHE A 360 -15.10 41.76 -3.11
C PHE A 360 -15.61 41.93 -4.56
N LEU A 361 -16.52 42.88 -4.83
CA LEU A 361 -16.90 43.27 -6.18
C LEU A 361 -15.67 43.74 -6.98
N PRO A 362 -15.68 43.62 -8.32
CA PRO A 362 -14.53 43.95 -9.15
C PRO A 362 -14.15 45.43 -9.02
N ARG A 363 -12.91 45.78 -9.38
CA ARG A 363 -12.45 47.18 -9.45
C ARG A 363 -12.48 47.75 -10.87
N LYS A 364 -12.81 46.92 -11.86
CA LYS A 364 -12.83 47.32 -13.26
C LYS A 364 -13.90 46.51 -14.00
N ILE A 365 -14.45 47.09 -15.06
CA ILE A 365 -15.33 46.46 -16.04
C ILE A 365 -14.77 46.91 -17.38
N ASP A 366 -14.12 46.04 -18.15
CA ASP A 366 -13.28 46.46 -19.28
C ASP A 366 -13.74 45.79 -20.55
N GLU A 367 -14.46 46.63 -21.28
CA GLU A 367 -15.17 46.42 -22.51
C GLU A 367 -16.47 45.62 -22.40
N ILE A 368 -17.53 46.27 -21.90
CA ILE A 368 -18.90 45.95 -22.31
C ILE A 368 -19.04 46.41 -23.76
N GLY A 369 -19.10 45.45 -24.70
CA GLY A 369 -19.16 45.75 -26.13
C GLY A 369 -20.52 46.27 -26.57
N LYS A 370 -20.51 47.26 -27.46
CA LYS A 370 -21.70 47.72 -28.21
C LYS A 370 -22.91 48.00 -27.32
N ILE A 371 -22.73 48.71 -26.21
CA ILE A 371 -23.71 48.79 -25.10
C ILE A 371 -25.08 49.35 -25.52
N ASN A 372 -25.13 50.18 -26.57
CA ASN A 372 -26.33 50.84 -27.08
C ASN A 372 -26.87 50.20 -28.37
N GLU A 373 -26.59 48.91 -28.60
CA GLU A 373 -27.11 48.16 -29.74
C GLU A 373 -28.13 47.09 -29.31
N MET A 374 -29.21 46.95 -30.09
CA MET A 374 -30.16 45.85 -29.99
C MET A 374 -30.37 45.25 -31.40
N PRO A 375 -30.65 43.94 -31.54
CA PRO A 375 -30.77 43.31 -32.85
C PRO A 375 -31.85 43.96 -33.73
N GLY A 376 -31.44 44.49 -34.89
CA GLY A 376 -32.37 45.10 -35.86
C GLY A 376 -32.95 46.47 -35.45
N ILE A 377 -32.48 47.07 -34.35
CA ILE A 377 -32.95 48.37 -33.86
C ILE A 377 -31.94 49.47 -34.20
N THR A 378 -32.44 50.61 -34.66
CA THR A 378 -31.59 51.77 -34.96
C THR A 378 -31.07 52.38 -33.66
N THR A 379 -29.76 52.53 -33.51
CA THR A 379 -29.14 52.97 -32.25
C THR A 379 -29.58 54.35 -31.77
N SER A 380 -29.95 55.26 -32.68
CA SER A 380 -30.43 56.61 -32.33
C SER A 380 -31.81 56.63 -31.68
N THR A 381 -32.59 55.54 -31.74
CA THR A 381 -33.90 55.43 -31.08
C THR A 381 -33.81 54.85 -29.67
N ILE A 382 -32.62 54.38 -29.27
CA ILE A 382 -32.39 53.73 -27.98
C ILE A 382 -32.16 54.79 -26.90
N ASN A 383 -33.01 54.77 -25.88
CA ASN A 383 -32.90 55.60 -24.69
C ASN A 383 -32.18 54.81 -23.59
N LEU A 384 -30.88 55.05 -23.38
CA LEU A 384 -30.06 54.26 -22.46
C LEU A 384 -29.55 55.07 -21.26
N LYS A 385 -29.37 54.40 -20.13
CA LYS A 385 -28.69 54.91 -18.94
C LYS A 385 -27.80 53.83 -18.32
N LEU A 386 -26.55 54.18 -18.05
CA LEU A 386 -25.62 53.37 -17.27
C LEU A 386 -25.74 53.76 -15.79
N ASN A 387 -25.92 52.78 -14.92
CA ASN A 387 -25.88 52.94 -13.48
C ASN A 387 -24.62 52.28 -12.94
N ILE A 388 -23.91 53.00 -12.08
CA ILE A 388 -22.68 52.50 -11.44
C ILE A 388 -22.90 52.56 -9.93
N LEU A 389 -22.55 51.49 -9.24
CA LEU A 389 -22.54 51.42 -7.78
C LEU A 389 -21.11 51.16 -7.35
N THR A 390 -20.63 51.91 -6.37
CA THR A 390 -19.27 51.76 -5.86
C THR A 390 -19.20 52.18 -4.40
N GLU A 391 -18.14 51.76 -3.71
CA GLU A 391 -17.89 52.21 -2.34
C GLU A 391 -17.71 53.73 -2.27
N ALA A 392 -18.19 54.35 -1.20
CA ALA A 392 -18.05 55.78 -0.96
C ALA A 392 -16.56 56.19 -0.95
N GLY A 393 -16.26 57.33 -1.59
CA GLY A 393 -14.89 57.83 -1.77
C GLY A 393 -14.07 57.12 -2.84
N ALA A 394 -14.69 56.27 -3.68
CA ALA A 394 -14.02 55.70 -4.84
C ALA A 394 -13.76 56.75 -5.94
N THR A 395 -12.66 56.59 -6.67
CA THR A 395 -12.37 57.32 -7.90
C THR A 395 -12.87 56.51 -9.10
N VAL A 396 -14.01 56.91 -9.67
CA VAL A 396 -14.64 56.23 -10.81
C VAL A 396 -14.29 56.92 -12.12
N MET A 397 -13.96 56.15 -13.16
CA MET A 397 -13.81 56.63 -14.53
C MET A 397 -14.66 55.79 -15.47
N VAL A 398 -15.31 56.44 -16.43
CA VAL A 398 -16.06 55.83 -17.53
C VAL A 398 -15.36 56.22 -18.84
N ASN A 399 -14.90 55.25 -19.61
CA ASN A 399 -14.11 55.45 -20.83
C ASN A 399 -12.91 56.40 -20.65
N GLY A 400 -12.28 56.36 -19.47
CA GLY A 400 -11.12 57.20 -19.14
C GLY A 400 -11.46 58.61 -18.68
N PHE A 401 -12.74 58.96 -18.49
CA PHE A 401 -13.17 60.26 -17.98
C PHE A 401 -13.99 60.10 -16.69
N PRO A 402 -13.85 61.00 -15.70
CA PRO A 402 -14.69 60.96 -14.51
C PRO A 402 -16.15 61.32 -14.87
N PRO A 403 -17.16 60.68 -14.24
CA PRO A 403 -18.54 61.15 -14.32
C PRO A 403 -18.66 62.63 -13.90
N THR A 404 -19.56 63.38 -14.54
CA THR A 404 -19.83 64.78 -14.18
C THR A 404 -20.55 64.88 -12.83
N ALA A 405 -20.60 66.06 -12.22
CA ALA A 405 -21.35 66.28 -10.98
C ALA A 405 -22.85 65.87 -11.09
N ASP A 406 -23.47 66.13 -12.23
CA ASP A 406 -24.86 65.73 -12.56
C ASP A 406 -25.03 64.21 -12.82
N GLN A 407 -23.94 63.45 -12.75
CA GLN A 407 -23.94 61.99 -12.92
C GLN A 407 -23.59 61.27 -11.62
N GLY A 408 -23.27 61.99 -10.54
CA GLY A 408 -22.91 61.46 -9.23
C GLY A 408 -21.49 61.85 -8.77
N PRO A 409 -21.03 61.33 -7.62
CA PRO A 409 -21.69 60.32 -6.80
C PRO A 409 -22.91 60.84 -6.05
N TYR A 410 -23.99 60.07 -6.08
CA TYR A 410 -25.17 60.28 -5.23
C TYR A 410 -25.11 59.37 -4.00
N PRO A 411 -25.45 59.89 -2.81
CA PRO A 411 -25.51 59.07 -1.59
C PRO A 411 -26.58 57.98 -1.69
N LEU A 412 -26.44 56.95 -0.87
CA LEU A 412 -27.42 55.87 -0.75
C LEU A 412 -28.04 55.91 0.65
N THR A 413 -29.27 56.41 0.76
CA THR A 413 -29.95 56.54 2.06
C THR A 413 -30.08 55.17 2.74
N GLY A 414 -29.69 55.09 4.01
CA GLY A 414 -29.65 53.84 4.77
C GLY A 414 -28.32 53.08 4.68
N ASN A 415 -27.39 53.46 3.80
CA ASN A 415 -26.06 52.87 3.71
C ASN A 415 -25.00 53.87 3.24
N THR A 416 -24.20 54.39 4.18
CA THR A 416 -23.16 55.40 3.91
C THR A 416 -21.90 54.85 3.26
N GLN A 417 -21.74 53.52 3.17
CA GLN A 417 -20.55 52.90 2.60
C GLN A 417 -20.59 52.84 1.07
N TRP A 418 -21.74 53.11 0.45
CA TRP A 418 -21.95 53.00 -0.99
C TRP A 418 -22.52 54.28 -1.58
N VAL A 419 -22.15 54.54 -2.83
CA VAL A 419 -22.67 55.64 -3.65
C VAL A 419 -23.08 55.11 -5.01
N THR A 420 -23.96 55.86 -5.68
CA THR A 420 -24.49 55.49 -7.00
C THR A 420 -24.23 56.60 -8.02
N TYR A 421 -24.10 56.23 -9.28
CA TYR A 421 -23.97 57.15 -10.42
C TYR A 421 -25.01 56.80 -11.48
N ALA A 422 -25.39 57.81 -12.27
CA ALA A 422 -26.29 57.68 -13.41
C ALA A 422 -25.70 58.43 -14.61
N VAL A 423 -25.29 57.70 -15.64
CA VAL A 423 -24.66 58.22 -16.85
C VAL A 423 -25.60 58.01 -18.05
N PRO A 424 -26.39 59.03 -18.46
CA PRO A 424 -27.31 58.92 -19.58
C PRO A 424 -26.57 58.94 -20.93
N GLY A 425 -27.19 58.37 -21.97
CA GLY A 425 -26.69 58.50 -23.35
C GLY A 425 -25.39 57.76 -23.65
N ILE A 426 -25.00 56.81 -22.79
CA ILE A 426 -23.81 55.99 -23.01
C ILE A 426 -23.93 55.21 -24.33
N SER A 427 -22.83 55.08 -25.07
CA SER A 427 -22.81 54.38 -26.36
C SER A 427 -21.45 53.73 -26.64
N GLY A 428 -21.43 52.84 -27.64
CA GLY A 428 -20.24 52.13 -28.08
C GLY A 428 -19.73 51.12 -27.04
N ASN A 429 -18.42 50.99 -26.97
CA ASN A 429 -17.74 50.13 -26.02
C ASN A 429 -17.53 50.89 -24.70
N VAL A 430 -17.80 50.23 -23.58
CA VAL A 430 -17.73 50.85 -22.26
C VAL A 430 -16.71 50.16 -21.36
N THR A 431 -15.81 50.96 -20.81
CA THR A 431 -14.87 50.59 -19.75
C THR A 431 -15.16 51.45 -18.52
N ILE A 432 -15.28 50.81 -17.36
CA ILE A 432 -15.48 51.44 -16.06
C ILE A 432 -14.32 51.02 -15.16
N THR A 433 -13.60 51.98 -14.58
CA THR A 433 -12.53 51.70 -13.62
C THR A 433 -12.84 52.38 -12.29
N SER A 434 -12.55 51.69 -11.19
CA SER A 434 -12.63 52.22 -9.84
C SER A 434 -11.41 51.79 -9.03
N ASN A 435 -10.98 52.59 -8.06
CA ASN A 435 -9.96 52.16 -7.07
C ASN A 435 -10.54 51.34 -5.92
N LYS A 436 -11.87 51.19 -5.86
CA LYS A 436 -12.63 50.39 -4.88
C LYS A 436 -13.60 49.46 -5.60
N ALA A 437 -14.37 48.66 -4.85
CA ALA A 437 -15.41 47.81 -5.44
C ALA A 437 -16.37 48.63 -6.31
N VAL A 438 -16.62 48.15 -7.52
CA VAL A 438 -17.53 48.76 -8.49
C VAL A 438 -18.36 47.68 -9.17
N THR A 439 -19.61 48.03 -9.45
CA THR A 439 -20.52 47.20 -10.19
C THR A 439 -21.40 48.10 -11.06
N ALA A 440 -21.88 47.58 -12.20
CA ALA A 440 -22.62 48.41 -13.14
C ALA A 440 -23.65 47.62 -13.93
N GLY A 441 -24.75 48.31 -14.25
CA GLY A 441 -25.82 47.82 -15.09
C GLY A 441 -26.41 48.94 -15.93
N ILE A 442 -27.21 48.59 -16.93
CA ILE A 442 -27.93 49.51 -17.77
C ILE A 442 -29.43 49.32 -17.62
N ASN A 443 -30.14 50.42 -17.77
CA ASN A 443 -31.57 50.39 -18.06
C ASN A 443 -31.78 51.15 -19.36
N GLY A 444 -32.52 50.56 -20.28
CA GLY A 444 -32.80 51.19 -21.55
C GLY A 444 -34.13 50.75 -22.15
N GLY A 445 -34.37 51.25 -23.35
CA GLY A 445 -35.53 50.89 -24.13
C GLY A 445 -35.64 51.70 -25.42
N TYR A 446 -36.60 51.35 -26.24
CA TYR A 446 -36.92 52.00 -27.52
C TYR A 446 -38.39 51.70 -27.85
N SER A 447 -39.09 52.61 -28.54
CA SER A 447 -40.55 52.48 -28.75
C SER A 447 -41.27 52.20 -27.42
N THR A 448 -41.79 50.99 -27.24
CA THR A 448 -42.46 50.49 -26.05
C THR A 448 -41.69 49.33 -25.39
N ALA A 449 -40.46 49.06 -25.86
CA ALA A 449 -39.58 48.05 -25.29
C ALA A 449 -38.84 48.60 -24.07
N GLY A 450 -38.84 47.90 -22.95
CA GLY A 450 -38.01 48.17 -21.77
C GLY A 450 -37.05 47.01 -21.51
N TYR A 451 -35.79 47.29 -21.19
CA TYR A 451 -34.82 46.24 -20.91
C TYR A 451 -33.78 46.61 -19.86
N GLY A 452 -33.33 45.61 -19.12
CA GLY A 452 -32.30 45.72 -18.10
C GLY A 452 -31.12 44.81 -18.41
N GLY A 453 -29.89 45.28 -18.19
CA GLY A 453 -28.71 44.44 -18.25
C GLY A 453 -27.80 44.75 -17.09
N TYR A 454 -27.15 43.76 -16.50
CA TYR A 454 -26.26 43.99 -15.36
C TYR A 454 -24.95 43.23 -15.56
N PHE A 455 -23.84 43.95 -15.73
CA PHE A 455 -22.63 43.43 -16.40
C PHE A 455 -21.45 43.15 -15.46
N ALA A 456 -21.60 43.41 -14.18
CA ALA A 456 -20.59 43.09 -13.18
C ALA A 456 -21.22 42.75 -11.84
N GLY A 457 -20.46 42.07 -11.00
CA GLY A 457 -20.75 41.91 -9.57
C GLY A 457 -21.19 40.52 -9.08
N PHE A 458 -21.28 39.55 -9.99
CA PHE A 458 -21.78 38.20 -9.68
C PHE A 458 -20.72 37.23 -9.15
N SER A 459 -19.42 37.56 -9.26
CA SER A 459 -18.28 36.80 -8.72
C SER A 459 -17.84 37.29 -7.32
N SER A 460 -18.67 38.06 -6.63
CA SER A 460 -18.30 38.69 -5.35
C SER A 460 -18.27 37.72 -4.16
N ILE A 461 -18.88 36.54 -4.29
CA ILE A 461 -18.81 35.47 -3.29
C ILE A 461 -17.88 34.38 -3.83
N PRO A 462 -16.71 34.15 -3.20
CA PRO A 462 -15.75 33.13 -3.66
C PRO A 462 -16.37 31.73 -3.58
N VAL A 463 -16.40 31.01 -4.70
CA VAL A 463 -16.83 29.60 -4.75
C VAL A 463 -15.88 28.83 -5.66
N ILE A 464 -15.63 27.58 -5.31
CA ILE A 464 -14.84 26.66 -6.12
C ILE A 464 -15.71 26.08 -7.24
N ALA A 465 -15.21 26.16 -8.46
CA ALA A 465 -15.76 25.48 -9.63
C ALA A 465 -14.81 24.37 -10.11
N LYS A 466 -15.38 23.42 -10.85
CA LYS A 466 -14.64 22.37 -11.57
C LYS A 466 -14.15 22.92 -12.90
N LYS A 467 -12.83 22.97 -13.11
CA LYS A 467 -12.24 23.39 -14.38
C LYS A 467 -12.20 22.23 -15.39
N THR A 468 -11.64 21.10 -14.98
CA THR A 468 -11.52 19.87 -15.78
C THR A 468 -11.39 18.64 -14.89
N GLY A 469 -11.65 17.45 -15.44
CA GLY A 469 -11.54 16.18 -14.72
C GLY A 469 -12.71 15.94 -13.76
N GLU A 470 -12.85 14.69 -13.30
CA GLU A 470 -14.03 14.28 -12.50
C GLU A 470 -13.68 13.89 -11.06
N CYS A 471 -12.44 13.47 -10.81
CA CYS A 471 -12.01 12.88 -9.54
C CYS A 471 -10.50 13.07 -9.34
N ALA A 472 -10.03 12.83 -8.12
CA ALA A 472 -8.61 12.88 -7.78
C ALA A 472 -7.94 11.50 -7.97
N PRO A 473 -6.72 11.44 -8.55
CA PRO A 473 -6.02 12.53 -9.24
C PRO A 473 -6.62 12.80 -10.63
N GLY A 474 -6.57 14.06 -11.08
CA GLY A 474 -6.95 14.46 -12.45
C GLY A 474 -7.98 15.59 -12.52
N ILE A 475 -8.74 15.81 -11.45
CA ILE A 475 -9.59 16.99 -11.30
C ILE A 475 -8.75 18.25 -11.09
N ILE A 476 -9.13 19.34 -11.74
CA ILE A 476 -8.59 20.68 -11.53
C ILE A 476 -9.74 21.54 -11.03
N LEU A 477 -9.54 22.13 -9.86
CA LEU A 477 -10.44 23.09 -9.24
C LEU A 477 -9.97 24.50 -9.55
N GLU A 478 -10.91 25.43 -9.62
CA GLU A 478 -10.62 26.85 -9.80
C GLU A 478 -11.53 27.72 -8.95
N VAL A 479 -11.01 28.89 -8.61
CA VAL A 479 -11.72 30.03 -8.04
C VAL A 479 -11.42 31.22 -8.96
N ASP A 480 -12.30 32.22 -8.96
CA ASP A 480 -12.14 33.45 -9.75
C ASP A 480 -10.72 34.02 -9.59
N ASP A 481 -10.07 34.36 -10.70
CA ASP A 481 -8.66 34.76 -10.76
C ASP A 481 -8.37 36.20 -10.29
N GLY A 482 -9.39 36.90 -9.81
CA GLY A 482 -9.30 38.29 -9.45
C GLY A 482 -8.82 38.58 -8.01
N TYR A 483 -8.80 37.60 -7.10
CA TYR A 483 -8.41 37.85 -5.71
C TYR A 483 -6.91 38.17 -5.55
N GLU A 484 -6.56 38.97 -4.52
CA GLU A 484 -5.16 39.39 -4.28
C GLU A 484 -4.31 38.24 -3.72
N THR A 485 -4.90 37.36 -2.91
CA THR A 485 -4.23 36.14 -2.42
C THR A 485 -5.19 34.95 -2.44
N TYR A 486 -4.59 33.76 -2.54
CA TYR A 486 -5.27 32.47 -2.45
C TYR A 486 -4.52 31.58 -1.48
N GLN A 487 -5.25 30.76 -0.74
CA GLN A 487 -4.69 29.66 0.03
C GLN A 487 -5.67 28.51 0.01
N TRP A 488 -5.33 27.42 -0.67
CA TRP A 488 -6.15 26.21 -0.67
C TRP A 488 -6.00 25.46 0.66
N LEU A 489 -7.08 24.86 1.12
CA LEU A 489 -7.15 24.04 2.32
C LEU A 489 -7.74 22.68 1.98
N LEU A 490 -7.18 21.62 2.59
CA LEU A 490 -7.71 20.26 2.59
C LEU A 490 -8.19 19.95 4.01
N ASN A 491 -9.48 19.64 4.16
CA ASN A 491 -10.12 19.35 5.43
C ASN A 491 -9.85 20.44 6.49
N GLY A 492 -9.86 21.71 6.06
CA GLY A 492 -9.59 22.88 6.91
C GLY A 492 -8.11 23.19 7.17
N THR A 493 -7.19 22.34 6.70
CA THR A 493 -5.74 22.55 6.87
C THR A 493 -5.13 23.15 5.61
N ALA A 494 -4.33 24.22 5.74
CA ALA A 494 -3.67 24.86 4.61
C ALA A 494 -2.74 23.88 3.86
N ILE A 495 -2.86 23.84 2.54
CA ILE A 495 -1.99 23.06 1.67
C ILE A 495 -0.74 23.90 1.36
N PRO A 496 0.47 23.50 1.78
CA PRO A 496 1.67 24.30 1.57
C PRO A 496 1.92 24.61 0.09
N GLY A 497 2.14 25.89 -0.22
CA GLY A 497 2.44 26.35 -1.59
C GLY A 497 1.23 26.42 -2.54
N ALA A 498 0.04 26.01 -2.12
CA ALA A 498 -1.17 26.10 -2.94
C ALA A 498 -1.79 27.51 -2.87
N ASN A 499 -1.16 28.46 -3.56
CA ASN A 499 -1.47 29.89 -3.54
C ASN A 499 -1.93 30.47 -4.90
N ALA A 500 -2.25 29.60 -5.85
CA ALA A 500 -2.83 29.96 -7.14
C ALA A 500 -4.37 29.93 -7.09
N ASN A 501 -5.01 30.57 -8.07
CA ASN A 501 -6.47 30.52 -8.23
C ASN A 501 -6.97 29.15 -8.74
N THR A 502 -6.06 28.27 -9.17
CA THR A 502 -6.37 26.88 -9.54
C THR A 502 -5.58 25.90 -8.68
N PHE A 503 -6.15 24.72 -8.44
CA PHE A 503 -5.47 23.64 -7.72
C PHE A 503 -5.84 22.28 -8.30
N SER A 504 -4.90 21.34 -8.31
CA SER A 504 -5.10 19.97 -8.77
C SER A 504 -5.05 19.00 -7.58
N PRO A 505 -6.20 18.69 -6.94
CA PRO A 505 -6.30 17.69 -5.89
C PRO A 505 -5.60 16.37 -6.22
N ALA A 506 -4.70 15.94 -5.34
CA ALA A 506 -4.05 14.62 -5.42
C ALA A 506 -4.87 13.54 -4.71
N THR A 507 -5.66 13.92 -3.71
CA THR A 507 -6.47 13.01 -2.88
C THR A 507 -7.90 13.52 -2.76
N SER A 508 -8.84 12.62 -2.45
CA SER A 508 -10.19 12.99 -2.06
C SER A 508 -10.23 13.80 -0.77
N GLY A 509 -11.30 14.58 -0.57
CA GLY A 509 -11.53 15.32 0.66
C GLY A 509 -12.36 16.59 0.45
N ASN A 510 -12.49 17.35 1.53
CA ASN A 510 -13.16 18.64 1.55
C ASN A 510 -12.15 19.75 1.23
N TYR A 511 -12.32 20.40 0.08
CA TYR A 511 -11.46 21.50 -0.35
C TYR A 511 -12.15 22.85 -0.14
N THR A 512 -11.41 23.81 0.38
CA THR A 512 -11.80 25.23 0.46
C THR A 512 -10.65 26.12 0.01
N VAL A 513 -10.95 27.38 -0.32
CA VAL A 513 -9.93 28.41 -0.59
C VAL A 513 -10.19 29.62 0.27
N LYS A 514 -9.16 30.12 0.94
CA LYS A 514 -9.20 31.42 1.60
C LYS A 514 -8.66 32.49 0.67
N VAL A 515 -9.41 33.57 0.47
CA VAL A 515 -9.06 34.67 -0.43
C VAL A 515 -9.08 36.02 0.26
N THR A 516 -8.31 36.99 -0.26
CA THR A 516 -8.26 38.38 0.23
C THR A 516 -8.46 39.38 -0.90
N MET A 517 -9.04 40.54 -0.57
CA MET A 517 -9.24 41.64 -1.52
C MET A 517 -9.20 43.00 -0.80
N GLY A 518 -8.15 43.80 -1.02
CA GLY A 518 -8.02 45.13 -0.42
C GLY A 518 -8.22 45.12 1.08
N THR A 519 -9.16 45.93 1.56
CA THR A 519 -9.51 46.04 2.98
C THR A 519 -10.62 45.09 3.42
N CYS A 520 -11.11 44.22 2.52
CA CYS A 520 -12.11 43.23 2.91
C CYS A 520 -11.56 42.23 3.92
N PRO A 521 -12.33 41.87 4.97
CA PRO A 521 -12.02 40.71 5.78
C PRO A 521 -11.82 39.47 4.89
N PRO A 522 -10.79 38.63 5.12
CA PRO A 522 -10.59 37.41 4.33
C PRO A 522 -11.81 36.48 4.40
N VAL A 523 -12.19 35.90 3.26
CA VAL A 523 -13.33 34.98 3.15
C VAL A 523 -12.84 33.61 2.71
N THR A 524 -13.44 32.55 3.25
CA THR A 524 -13.21 31.17 2.83
C THR A 524 -14.39 30.68 2.01
N THR A 525 -14.13 30.05 0.87
CA THR A 525 -15.18 29.47 0.01
C THR A 525 -16.00 28.41 0.77
N PRO A 526 -17.24 28.12 0.35
CA PRO A 526 -17.92 26.88 0.71
C PRO A 526 -17.08 25.65 0.38
N VAL A 527 -17.38 24.54 1.05
CA VAL A 527 -16.68 23.26 0.87
C VAL A 527 -17.00 22.66 -0.50
N TYR A 528 -15.96 22.37 -1.28
CA TYR A 528 -16.04 21.56 -2.49
C TYR A 528 -15.55 20.14 -2.20
N LYS A 529 -16.41 19.14 -2.42
CA LYS A 529 -16.08 17.73 -2.19
C LYS A 529 -15.39 17.13 -3.41
N VAL A 530 -14.22 16.55 -3.21
CA VAL A 530 -13.48 15.82 -4.26
C VAL A 530 -13.45 14.34 -3.91
N PHE A 531 -13.81 13.49 -4.86
CA PHE A 531 -13.79 12.02 -4.72
C PHE A 531 -12.59 11.41 -5.43
N SER A 532 -12.15 10.23 -4.99
CA SER A 532 -11.08 9.47 -5.64
C SER A 532 -11.56 8.86 -6.96
N CYS A 533 -10.69 8.79 -7.95
CA CYS A 533 -10.99 8.05 -9.18
C CYS A 533 -11.04 6.54 -8.91
N LEU A 534 -11.84 5.81 -9.70
CA LEU A 534 -11.83 4.35 -9.70
C LEU A 534 -10.40 3.87 -9.97
N LYS A 535 -9.80 3.21 -8.98
CA LYS A 535 -8.47 2.65 -9.14
C LYS A 535 -8.56 1.40 -10.01
N LEU A 536 -7.76 1.35 -11.07
CA LEU A 536 -7.62 0.16 -11.91
C LEU A 536 -6.27 -0.48 -11.60
N THR A 537 -6.28 -1.76 -11.24
CA THR A 537 -5.05 -2.49 -10.90
C THR A 537 -5.04 -3.85 -11.58
N THR A 538 -3.85 -4.33 -11.95
CA THR A 538 -3.64 -5.67 -12.47
C THR A 538 -2.89 -6.50 -11.43
N GLN A 539 -3.41 -7.68 -11.12
CA GLN A 539 -2.77 -8.65 -10.24
C GLN A 539 -2.58 -9.97 -10.98
N THR A 540 -1.63 -10.78 -10.52
CA THR A 540 -1.38 -12.12 -11.07
C THR A 540 -1.38 -13.14 -9.95
N LEU A 541 -2.03 -14.28 -10.17
CA LEU A 541 -2.14 -15.36 -9.19
C LEU A 541 -2.11 -16.73 -9.88
N ASN A 542 -1.45 -17.72 -9.28
CA ASN A 542 -1.52 -19.10 -9.75
C ASN A 542 -2.67 -19.87 -9.07
N ALA A 543 -3.31 -20.78 -9.81
CA ALA A 543 -4.33 -21.69 -9.30
C ALA A 543 -4.04 -23.13 -9.74
N CYS A 544 -4.08 -24.11 -8.84
CA CYS A 544 -3.95 -25.54 -9.18
C CYS A 544 -5.21 -26.36 -8.82
N SER A 545 -6.17 -25.73 -8.15
CA SER A 545 -7.49 -26.24 -7.79
C SER A 545 -8.41 -25.06 -7.44
N THR A 546 -9.56 -25.32 -6.82
CA THR A 546 -10.42 -24.25 -6.27
C THR A 546 -9.63 -23.33 -5.35
N LYS A 547 -9.66 -22.03 -5.65
CA LYS A 547 -8.93 -20.97 -4.97
C LYS A 547 -9.90 -19.94 -4.40
N VAL A 548 -9.71 -19.58 -3.12
CA VAL A 548 -10.42 -18.46 -2.50
C VAL A 548 -9.54 -17.21 -2.60
N ILE A 549 -10.11 -16.15 -3.16
CA ILE A 549 -9.46 -14.86 -3.39
C ILE A 549 -10.11 -13.84 -2.45
N THR A 550 -9.31 -13.18 -1.63
CA THR A 550 -9.77 -12.10 -0.75
C THR A 550 -9.51 -10.76 -1.43
N ALA A 551 -10.56 -9.97 -1.65
CA ALA A 551 -10.41 -8.62 -2.17
C ALA A 551 -9.70 -7.72 -1.14
N ALA A 552 -8.68 -6.99 -1.58
CA ALA A 552 -7.94 -6.05 -0.76
C ALA A 552 -7.52 -4.85 -1.61
N PHE A 553 -7.59 -3.65 -1.04
CA PHE A 553 -7.11 -2.44 -1.68
C PHE A 553 -5.60 -2.48 -1.86
N THR A 554 -5.11 -1.98 -3.00
CA THR A 554 -3.68 -1.89 -3.28
C THR A 554 -3.03 -0.62 -2.75
N SER A 555 -3.82 0.45 -2.58
CA SER A 555 -3.33 1.75 -2.10
C SER A 555 -4.22 2.46 -1.09
N SER A 556 -5.50 2.06 -0.94
CA SER A 556 -6.40 2.66 0.06
C SER A 556 -6.26 1.96 1.41
N THR A 557 -6.46 2.72 2.50
CA THR A 557 -6.52 2.22 3.87
C THR A 557 -7.93 1.83 4.31
N GLN A 558 -8.94 2.05 3.47
CA GLN A 558 -10.33 1.66 3.77
C GLN A 558 -10.48 0.14 3.86
N ALA A 559 -11.40 -0.32 4.70
CA ALA A 559 -11.77 -1.72 4.72
C ALA A 559 -12.73 -2.02 3.57
N VAL A 560 -12.53 -3.15 2.88
CA VAL A 560 -13.45 -3.60 1.82
C VAL A 560 -14.82 -3.90 2.44
N VAL A 561 -15.88 -3.41 1.83
CA VAL A 561 -17.27 -3.72 2.21
C VAL A 561 -17.75 -4.93 1.39
N PRO A 562 -17.96 -6.12 1.99
CA PRO A 562 -18.29 -7.35 1.27
C PRO A 562 -19.45 -7.23 0.28
N GLY A 563 -20.51 -6.51 0.65
CA GLY A 563 -21.70 -6.32 -0.20
C GLY A 563 -21.49 -5.46 -1.45
N THR A 564 -20.32 -4.82 -1.59
CA THR A 564 -19.96 -4.03 -2.79
C THR A 564 -19.12 -4.82 -3.79
N LEU A 565 -18.68 -6.03 -3.43
CA LEU A 565 -17.87 -6.87 -4.30
C LEU A 565 -18.73 -7.45 -5.43
N VAL A 566 -18.36 -7.14 -6.67
CA VAL A 566 -19.06 -7.60 -7.87
C VAL A 566 -18.07 -8.14 -8.90
N LEU A 567 -18.43 -9.24 -9.56
CA LEU A 567 -17.73 -9.73 -10.75
C LEU A 567 -18.18 -8.93 -11.98
N ILE A 568 -17.23 -8.29 -12.64
CA ILE A 568 -17.44 -7.51 -13.88
C ILE A 568 -17.23 -8.40 -15.10
N THR A 569 -16.17 -9.20 -15.08
CA THR A 569 -15.85 -10.16 -16.14
C THR A 569 -15.60 -11.53 -15.52
N PRO A 570 -16.40 -12.56 -15.88
CA PRO A 570 -16.21 -13.91 -15.38
C PRO A 570 -14.99 -14.59 -16.01
N ALA A 571 -14.56 -15.69 -15.40
CA ALA A 571 -13.51 -16.56 -15.91
C ALA A 571 -13.93 -17.23 -17.23
N ALA A 572 -12.99 -17.38 -18.16
CA ALA A 572 -13.21 -18.07 -19.43
C ALA A 572 -13.00 -19.59 -19.31
N HIS A 573 -12.11 -20.00 -18.41
CA HIS A 573 -11.70 -21.39 -18.24
C HIS A 573 -11.87 -21.91 -16.81
N GLY A 574 -12.86 -21.34 -16.10
CA GLY A 574 -13.29 -21.73 -14.78
C GLY A 574 -14.58 -21.02 -14.37
N VAL A 575 -15.01 -21.23 -13.14
CA VAL A 575 -16.18 -20.59 -12.54
C VAL A 575 -15.72 -19.76 -11.35
N ALA A 576 -16.03 -18.47 -11.36
CA ALA A 576 -15.79 -17.56 -10.25
C ALA A 576 -17.12 -17.16 -9.60
N VAL A 577 -17.23 -17.30 -8.28
CA VAL A 577 -18.44 -16.96 -7.50
C VAL A 577 -18.07 -16.02 -6.37
N VAL A 578 -18.78 -14.90 -6.23
CA VAL A 578 -18.67 -14.01 -5.08
C VAL A 578 -19.41 -14.63 -3.88
N ASN A 579 -18.70 -14.83 -2.78
CA ASN A 579 -19.24 -15.35 -1.54
C ASN A 579 -19.82 -14.21 -0.67
N PRO A 580 -20.84 -14.48 0.18
CA PRO A 580 -21.43 -13.47 1.06
C PRO A 580 -20.44 -12.78 2.02
N ASN A 581 -19.31 -13.44 2.33
CA ASN A 581 -18.26 -12.90 3.18
C ASN A 581 -17.28 -11.96 2.46
N GLY A 582 -17.48 -11.65 1.17
CA GLY A 582 -16.63 -10.72 0.41
C GLY A 582 -15.36 -11.36 -0.16
N THR A 583 -15.35 -12.68 -0.34
CA THR A 583 -14.30 -13.41 -1.06
C THR A 583 -14.82 -13.94 -2.39
N ILE A 584 -13.93 -14.31 -3.31
CA ILE A 584 -14.27 -14.93 -4.59
C ILE A 584 -13.76 -16.36 -4.58
N THR A 585 -14.64 -17.33 -4.79
CA THR A 585 -14.27 -18.73 -5.05
C THR A 585 -14.07 -18.92 -6.54
N TYR A 586 -12.83 -19.13 -6.98
CA TYR A 586 -12.50 -19.51 -8.36
C TYR A 586 -12.25 -21.01 -8.45
N THR A 587 -12.95 -21.71 -9.33
CA THR A 587 -12.76 -23.14 -9.62
C THR A 587 -12.40 -23.30 -11.10
N PRO A 588 -11.17 -23.72 -11.44
CA PRO A 588 -10.80 -23.95 -12.84
C PRO A 588 -11.57 -25.13 -13.43
N ASN A 589 -11.77 -25.13 -14.75
CA ASN A 589 -12.35 -26.27 -15.45
C ASN A 589 -11.44 -27.50 -15.32
N ALA A 590 -12.03 -28.68 -15.21
CA ALA A 590 -11.28 -29.92 -15.13
C ALA A 590 -10.33 -30.07 -16.33
N ASN A 591 -9.07 -30.43 -16.06
CA ASN A 591 -7.99 -30.61 -17.05
C ASN A 591 -7.58 -29.37 -17.85
N TYR A 592 -8.03 -28.16 -17.48
CA TYR A 592 -7.51 -26.93 -18.08
C TYR A 592 -6.21 -26.51 -17.39
N TYR A 593 -5.20 -26.17 -18.20
CA TYR A 593 -3.94 -25.58 -17.75
C TYR A 593 -3.59 -24.43 -18.67
N GLY A 594 -3.22 -23.28 -18.11
CA GLY A 594 -2.97 -22.06 -18.88
C GLY A 594 -3.58 -20.81 -18.23
N PRO A 595 -3.50 -19.67 -18.92
CA PRO A 595 -4.00 -18.41 -18.40
C PRO A 595 -5.53 -18.41 -18.31
N ASP A 596 -6.06 -17.75 -17.29
CA ASP A 596 -7.47 -17.39 -17.17
C ASP A 596 -7.54 -15.97 -16.59
N GLN A 597 -8.69 -15.31 -16.63
CA GLN A 597 -8.81 -13.95 -16.15
C GLN A 597 -10.17 -13.71 -15.52
N ILE A 598 -10.19 -13.01 -14.40
CA ILE A 598 -11.40 -12.43 -13.85
C ILE A 598 -11.20 -10.94 -13.62
N VAL A 599 -12.28 -10.16 -13.77
CA VAL A 599 -12.30 -8.74 -13.41
C VAL A 599 -13.36 -8.55 -12.34
N TYR A 600 -12.98 -7.97 -11.20
CA TYR A 600 -13.89 -7.70 -10.10
C TYR A 600 -13.70 -6.29 -9.56
N LYS A 601 -14.77 -5.72 -9.00
CA LYS A 601 -14.80 -4.38 -8.42
C LYS A 601 -15.34 -4.44 -6.99
N PHE A 602 -14.81 -3.62 -6.10
CA PHE A 602 -15.28 -3.46 -4.73
C PHE A 602 -15.02 -2.04 -4.23
N CYS A 603 -15.69 -1.66 -3.14
CA CYS A 603 -15.59 -0.34 -2.53
C CYS A 603 -15.34 -0.42 -1.03
N GLY A 604 -14.84 0.69 -0.49
CA GLY A 604 -14.43 0.84 0.90
C GLY A 604 -15.57 1.25 1.83
N ASN A 605 -15.26 1.34 3.11
CA ASN A 605 -16.21 1.60 4.20
C ASN A 605 -16.29 3.06 4.65
N ALA A 606 -15.66 4.00 3.95
CA ALA A 606 -15.79 5.41 4.30
C ALA A 606 -17.25 5.87 4.16
N THR A 607 -17.67 6.81 5.01
CA THR A 607 -19.04 7.34 5.00
C THR A 607 -19.29 8.34 3.88
N GLU A 608 -18.25 9.07 3.47
CA GLU A 608 -18.37 10.17 2.51
C GLU A 608 -17.45 9.98 1.30
N PHE A 609 -16.14 9.86 1.53
CA PHE A 609 -15.15 9.69 0.45
C PHE A 609 -14.84 8.21 0.21
N ILE A 610 -15.82 7.47 -0.34
CA ILE A 610 -15.68 6.03 -0.63
C ILE A 610 -14.67 5.82 -1.75
N ASP A 611 -13.63 5.03 -1.46
CA ASP A 611 -12.70 4.56 -2.49
C ASP A 611 -13.26 3.27 -3.12
N CYS A 612 -13.13 3.15 -4.44
CA CYS A 612 -13.43 1.92 -5.15
C CYS A 612 -12.23 1.50 -6.00
N GLU A 613 -12.04 0.18 -6.11
CA GLU A 613 -10.98 -0.42 -6.92
C GLU A 613 -11.55 -1.53 -7.79
N GLN A 614 -11.06 -1.60 -9.03
CA GLN A 614 -11.33 -2.67 -9.96
C GLN A 614 -10.02 -3.37 -10.28
N ILE A 615 -10.00 -4.69 -10.06
CA ILE A 615 -8.84 -5.53 -10.25
C ILE A 615 -9.06 -6.42 -11.47
N THR A 616 -8.15 -6.33 -12.43
CA THR A 616 -7.94 -7.35 -13.46
C THR A 616 -7.00 -8.40 -12.88
N LEU A 617 -7.54 -9.56 -12.49
CA LEU A 617 -6.77 -10.67 -11.94
C LEU A 617 -6.45 -11.68 -13.04
N ASN A 618 -5.18 -11.73 -13.44
CA ASN A 618 -4.65 -12.73 -14.35
C ASN A 618 -4.34 -14.00 -13.55
N LEU A 619 -5.11 -15.05 -13.79
CA LEU A 619 -4.93 -16.36 -13.20
C LEU A 619 -4.05 -17.21 -14.11
N THR A 620 -3.17 -18.03 -13.56
CA THR A 620 -2.48 -19.09 -14.32
C THR A 620 -2.79 -20.43 -13.69
N VAL A 621 -3.54 -21.27 -14.41
CA VAL A 621 -3.90 -22.61 -13.96
C VAL A 621 -2.73 -23.56 -14.22
N VAL A 622 -2.12 -24.07 -13.15
CA VAL A 622 -0.91 -24.91 -13.23
C VAL A 622 -1.18 -26.34 -12.76
N PRO A 623 -0.60 -27.37 -13.42
CA PRO A 623 -0.74 -28.75 -12.98
C PRO A 623 0.07 -28.99 -11.69
N PHE A 624 -0.58 -29.44 -10.61
CA PHE A 624 0.10 -29.87 -9.39
C PHE A 624 0.21 -31.41 -9.35
N THR A 625 1.39 -31.93 -9.66
CA THR A 625 1.67 -33.37 -9.68
C THR A 625 2.72 -33.71 -8.63
N VAL A 626 2.45 -34.76 -7.87
CA VAL A 626 3.37 -35.38 -6.90
C VAL A 626 3.63 -36.81 -7.38
N ARG A 627 4.87 -37.26 -7.27
CA ARG A 627 5.32 -38.58 -7.74
C ARG A 627 5.93 -39.39 -6.60
N ASP A 628 5.80 -40.71 -6.69
CA ASP A 628 6.49 -41.64 -5.81
C ASP A 628 8.02 -41.52 -5.98
N ALA A 629 8.76 -41.78 -4.91
CA ALA A 629 10.22 -41.69 -4.91
C ALA A 629 10.84 -42.88 -4.17
N THR A 630 12.11 -43.15 -4.45
CA THR A 630 12.89 -44.18 -3.76
C THR A 630 14.17 -43.54 -3.21
N ILE A 631 14.48 -43.79 -1.94
CA ILE A 631 15.73 -43.37 -1.30
C ILE A 631 16.44 -44.55 -0.67
N LYS A 632 17.77 -44.50 -0.67
CA LYS A 632 18.64 -45.57 -0.16
C LYS A 632 19.50 -45.04 0.98
N ALA A 633 19.69 -45.84 2.03
CA ALA A 633 20.55 -45.50 3.14
C ALA A 633 21.39 -46.70 3.59
N CYS A 634 22.60 -46.43 4.06
CA CYS A 634 23.51 -47.46 4.54
C CYS A 634 23.12 -47.93 5.94
N GLN A 635 23.05 -49.24 6.12
CA GLN A 635 22.88 -49.89 7.41
C GLN A 635 24.24 -50.42 7.86
N TYR A 636 24.81 -49.83 8.91
CA TYR A 636 26.16 -50.14 9.37
C TYR A 636 26.16 -51.18 10.49
N ASP A 637 27.05 -52.17 10.37
CA ASP A 637 27.42 -53.14 11.42
C ASP A 637 26.24 -53.86 12.10
N VAL A 638 26.06 -53.71 13.42
CA VAL A 638 25.04 -54.38 14.26
C VAL A 638 23.71 -53.63 14.34
N ASP A 639 23.58 -52.49 13.65
CA ASP A 639 22.39 -51.65 13.78
C ASP A 639 21.16 -52.34 13.16
N PRO A 640 20.00 -52.37 13.85
CA PRO A 640 18.78 -52.99 13.32
C PRO A 640 18.15 -52.20 12.16
N TYR A 641 18.60 -50.96 11.91
CA TYR A 641 17.99 -50.02 10.96
C TYR A 641 19.04 -49.20 10.20
N ALA A 642 18.65 -48.65 9.05
CA ALA A 642 19.34 -47.53 8.40
C ALA A 642 18.64 -46.21 8.75
N TYR A 643 19.39 -45.11 8.76
CA TYR A 643 18.86 -43.77 8.94
C TYR A 643 18.63 -43.10 7.58
N PHE A 644 17.37 -42.79 7.28
CA PHE A 644 16.94 -42.17 6.03
C PHE A 644 16.68 -40.69 6.21
N ASP A 645 17.19 -39.89 5.28
CA ASP A 645 16.82 -38.50 5.11
C ASP A 645 15.69 -38.41 4.08
N LEU A 646 14.45 -38.42 4.58
CA LEU A 646 13.21 -38.37 3.77
C LEU A 646 13.11 -37.08 2.96
N THR A 647 13.79 -36.00 3.38
CA THR A 647 13.74 -34.70 2.70
C THR A 647 14.40 -34.72 1.33
N LYS A 648 15.31 -35.67 1.11
CA LYS A 648 15.99 -35.90 -0.18
C LYS A 648 15.12 -36.61 -1.23
N ALA A 649 13.95 -37.11 -0.85
CA ALA A 649 13.03 -37.73 -1.81
C ALA A 649 12.45 -36.69 -2.79
N SER A 650 12.73 -36.87 -4.09
CA SER A 650 12.25 -36.01 -5.17
C SER A 650 10.79 -36.32 -5.54
N VAL A 651 9.88 -35.96 -4.63
CA VAL A 651 8.44 -36.23 -4.75
C VAL A 651 7.66 -35.16 -5.53
N THR A 652 8.26 -34.00 -5.80
CA THR A 652 7.68 -32.93 -6.63
C THR A 652 8.78 -32.00 -7.14
N ASP A 653 8.54 -31.34 -8.28
CA ASP A 653 9.41 -30.31 -8.85
C ASP A 653 9.03 -28.88 -8.39
N TYR A 654 7.98 -28.73 -7.57
CA TYR A 654 7.57 -27.44 -7.01
C TYR A 654 8.53 -26.99 -5.89
N ALA A 655 9.09 -25.78 -6.03
CA ALA A 655 10.12 -25.26 -5.13
C ALA A 655 9.58 -24.78 -3.76
N LEU A 656 8.31 -24.34 -3.67
CA LEU A 656 7.69 -23.77 -2.46
C LEU A 656 6.56 -24.67 -1.94
N VAL A 657 6.92 -25.78 -1.31
CA VAL A 657 5.96 -26.74 -0.74
C VAL A 657 6.28 -27.07 0.72
N VAL A 658 5.23 -27.28 1.51
CA VAL A 658 5.31 -27.88 2.84
C VAL A 658 5.15 -29.39 2.69
N LYS A 659 6.11 -30.16 3.22
CA LYS A 659 6.07 -31.63 3.21
C LYS A 659 5.89 -32.14 4.65
N LYS A 660 4.89 -32.99 4.85
CA LYS A 660 4.68 -33.72 6.11
C LYS A 660 4.76 -35.22 5.85
N TYR A 661 5.47 -35.95 6.69
CA TYR A 661 5.78 -37.37 6.48
C TYR A 661 5.05 -38.24 7.51
N TYR A 662 4.59 -39.41 7.08
CA TYR A 662 3.78 -40.32 7.87
C TYR A 662 4.23 -41.77 7.67
N PRO A 663 4.23 -42.62 8.71
CA PRO A 663 4.65 -44.01 8.58
C PRO A 663 3.72 -44.84 7.69
N THR A 664 2.41 -44.55 7.72
CA THR A 664 1.39 -45.27 6.95
C THR A 664 0.44 -44.34 6.20
N MET A 665 -0.27 -44.87 5.20
CA MET A 665 -1.32 -44.12 4.50
C MET A 665 -2.50 -43.77 5.40
N ALA A 666 -2.79 -44.63 6.39
CA ALA A 666 -3.85 -44.38 7.37
C ALA A 666 -3.51 -43.20 8.28
N ASP A 667 -2.28 -43.13 8.77
CA ASP A 667 -1.75 -42.01 9.57
C ASP A 667 -1.81 -40.69 8.79
N LEU A 668 -1.41 -40.71 7.51
CA LEU A 668 -1.51 -39.54 6.63
C LEU A 668 -2.96 -39.06 6.48
N THR A 669 -3.89 -39.99 6.26
CA THR A 669 -5.31 -39.70 6.03
C THR A 669 -5.97 -39.14 7.28
N ALA A 670 -5.63 -39.67 8.46
CA ALA A 670 -6.13 -39.21 9.76
C ALA A 670 -5.37 -37.97 10.31
N GLY A 671 -4.20 -37.66 9.76
CA GLY A 671 -3.34 -36.59 10.25
C GLY A 671 -2.67 -36.90 11.60
N THR A 672 -2.47 -38.18 11.93
CA THR A 672 -1.90 -38.66 13.20
C THR A 672 -0.49 -39.20 13.00
N ASN A 673 0.30 -39.31 14.07
CA ASN A 673 1.65 -39.93 14.04
C ASN A 673 2.61 -39.33 12.99
N GLU A 674 2.62 -38.00 12.84
CA GLU A 674 3.55 -37.30 11.94
C GLU A 674 5.02 -37.59 12.32
N ILE A 675 5.86 -37.92 11.33
CA ILE A 675 7.30 -38.11 11.52
C ILE A 675 7.95 -36.74 11.69
N LEU A 676 8.33 -36.40 12.92
CA LEU A 676 8.85 -35.08 13.28
C LEU A 676 10.34 -34.87 12.97
N THR A 677 11.10 -35.95 12.75
CA THR A 677 12.54 -35.92 12.41
C THR A 677 12.79 -36.58 11.05
N PRO A 678 12.29 -35.99 9.95
CA PRO A 678 12.33 -36.61 8.63
C PRO A 678 13.73 -36.64 8.00
N ASP A 679 14.69 -35.86 8.49
CA ASP A 679 16.09 -35.84 8.07
C ASP A 679 16.92 -37.00 8.65
N ASN A 680 16.39 -37.70 9.67
CA ASN A 680 17.10 -38.77 10.37
C ASN A 680 16.14 -39.89 10.83
N TYR A 681 15.36 -40.46 9.90
CA TYR A 681 14.34 -41.45 10.20
C TYR A 681 14.89 -42.88 10.24
N PRO A 682 14.82 -43.60 11.39
CA PRO A 682 15.30 -44.98 11.48
C PRO A 682 14.29 -45.96 10.87
N SER A 683 14.73 -46.80 9.93
CA SER A 683 13.91 -47.86 9.35
C SER A 683 14.73 -49.07 8.87
N ALA A 684 14.15 -50.28 8.92
CA ALA A 684 14.72 -51.49 8.31
C ALA A 684 14.48 -51.54 6.78
N GLY A 685 13.79 -50.54 6.22
CA GLY A 685 13.27 -50.51 4.87
C GLY A 685 11.73 -50.50 4.85
N GLY A 686 11.14 -50.40 3.67
CA GLY A 686 9.67 -50.39 3.49
C GLY A 686 9.17 -49.09 2.87
N PHE A 687 8.02 -48.59 3.32
CA PHE A 687 7.39 -47.40 2.76
C PHE A 687 7.04 -46.38 3.83
N VAL A 688 7.20 -45.11 3.49
CA VAL A 688 6.60 -43.97 4.21
C VAL A 688 5.81 -43.11 3.22
N TYR A 689 4.92 -42.27 3.71
CA TYR A 689 4.05 -41.44 2.88
C TYR A 689 4.29 -39.97 3.16
N VAL A 690 4.24 -39.14 2.11
CA VAL A 690 4.39 -37.69 2.24
C VAL A 690 3.15 -36.98 1.74
N LYS A 691 2.64 -36.05 2.54
CA LYS A 691 1.63 -35.08 2.16
C LYS A 691 2.33 -33.79 1.76
N VAL A 692 2.19 -33.41 0.49
CA VAL A 692 2.77 -32.18 -0.07
C VAL A 692 1.68 -31.13 -0.17
N THR A 693 1.92 -29.96 0.40
CA THR A 693 1.00 -28.82 0.38
C THR A 693 1.70 -27.61 -0.24
N THR A 694 1.11 -27.04 -1.28
CA THR A 694 1.60 -25.79 -1.89
C THR A 694 1.19 -24.57 -1.06
N SER A 695 1.88 -23.44 -1.21
CA SER A 695 1.42 -22.13 -0.69
C SER A 695 0.02 -21.75 -1.17
N GLU A 696 -0.38 -22.28 -2.32
CA GLU A 696 -1.65 -22.04 -2.96
C GLU A 696 -2.80 -22.86 -2.36
N GLY A 697 -2.50 -23.85 -1.52
CA GLY A 697 -3.48 -24.70 -0.81
C GLY A 697 -3.75 -26.05 -1.47
N CYS A 698 -3.09 -26.37 -2.60
CA CYS A 698 -3.22 -27.67 -3.24
C CYS A 698 -2.48 -28.74 -2.43
N THR A 699 -3.12 -29.90 -2.24
CA THR A 699 -2.57 -31.05 -1.51
C THR A 699 -2.59 -32.30 -2.37
N ALA A 700 -1.51 -33.08 -2.29
CA ALA A 700 -1.40 -34.38 -2.94
C ALA A 700 -0.38 -35.22 -2.15
N ASN A 701 -0.49 -36.53 -2.31
CA ASN A 701 0.28 -37.49 -1.53
C ASN A 701 1.17 -38.33 -2.46
N ALA A 702 2.33 -38.74 -1.96
CA ALA A 702 3.20 -39.71 -2.62
C ALA A 702 3.75 -40.72 -1.62
N LYS A 703 4.19 -41.86 -2.15
CA LYS A 703 4.88 -42.91 -1.42
C LYS A 703 6.39 -42.78 -1.61
N ILE A 704 7.14 -42.94 -0.53
CA ILE A 704 8.60 -42.98 -0.53
C ILE A 704 9.02 -44.39 -0.12
N GLU A 705 9.69 -45.09 -1.03
CA GLU A 705 10.29 -46.39 -0.77
C GLU A 705 11.67 -46.22 -0.12
N LEU A 706 11.88 -46.94 0.98
CA LEU A 706 13.10 -46.95 1.78
C LEU A 706 13.85 -48.27 1.56
N ILE A 707 15.06 -48.19 1.01
CA ILE A 707 15.92 -49.36 0.78
C ILE A 707 17.15 -49.26 1.69
N ALA A 708 17.24 -50.16 2.68
CA ALA A 708 18.40 -50.29 3.56
C ALA A 708 19.49 -51.13 2.88
N LEU A 709 20.72 -50.60 2.83
CA LEU A 709 21.89 -51.22 2.21
C LEU A 709 22.87 -51.69 3.29
N PRO A 710 22.90 -52.99 3.64
CA PRO A 710 23.74 -53.49 4.72
C PRO A 710 25.22 -53.52 4.36
N ILE A 711 26.07 -53.05 5.28
CA ILE A 711 27.54 -53.18 5.22
C ILE A 711 28.11 -53.56 6.60
N LYS A 712 28.97 -54.58 6.63
CA LYS A 712 29.55 -55.15 7.87
C LYS A 712 31.07 -55.08 7.87
N LYS A 713 31.68 -55.07 9.06
CA LYS A 713 33.14 -55.18 9.22
C LYS A 713 33.62 -56.54 8.68
N SER A 714 34.87 -56.57 8.23
CA SER A 714 35.55 -57.81 7.84
C SER A 714 35.74 -58.70 9.08
N PRO A 715 35.22 -59.93 9.06
CA PRO A 715 35.34 -60.85 10.20
C PRO A 715 36.75 -61.44 10.34
N ILE A 716 37.60 -61.35 9.31
CA ILE A 716 38.94 -61.94 9.32
C ILE A 716 40.06 -60.94 9.63
N LEU A 717 39.76 -59.63 9.55
CA LEU A 717 40.74 -58.58 9.83
C LEU A 717 40.84 -58.35 11.34
N VAL A 718 41.81 -59.01 11.97
CA VAL A 718 42.08 -58.97 13.41
C VAL A 718 43.52 -58.56 13.70
N ASP A 719 43.76 -58.05 14.92
CA ASP A 719 45.09 -57.63 15.39
C ASP A 719 46.13 -58.76 15.24
N GLN A 720 47.37 -58.40 14.88
CA GLN A 720 48.48 -59.33 14.66
C GLN A 720 49.65 -59.03 15.62
N PHE A 721 50.42 -60.06 15.99
CA PHE A 721 51.59 -59.94 16.86
C PHE A 721 52.85 -60.43 16.16
N ILE A 722 53.92 -59.63 16.15
CA ILE A 722 55.20 -59.93 15.48
C ILE A 722 56.41 -59.51 16.35
N CYS A 723 57.60 -60.09 16.09
CA CYS A 723 58.85 -59.60 16.68
C CYS A 723 59.16 -58.16 16.23
N VAL A 724 59.97 -57.42 17.00
CA VAL A 724 60.15 -55.96 16.88
C VAL A 724 60.56 -55.48 15.48
N ASP A 725 61.36 -56.27 14.73
CA ASP A 725 61.83 -55.93 13.38
C ASP A 725 61.18 -56.79 12.27
N SER A 726 60.22 -57.65 12.63
CA SER A 726 59.51 -58.49 11.68
C SER A 726 58.43 -57.70 10.92
N LYS A 727 57.90 -58.29 9.86
CA LYS A 727 56.78 -57.76 9.08
C LYS A 727 55.70 -58.83 8.91
N THR A 728 54.44 -58.42 8.78
CA THR A 728 53.29 -59.29 8.52
C THR A 728 52.43 -58.78 7.37
N ASN A 729 51.39 -59.53 7.02
CA ASN A 729 50.40 -59.17 6.01
C ASN A 729 49.03 -59.02 6.68
N LEU A 730 48.27 -58.00 6.27
CA LEU A 730 46.90 -57.77 6.74
C LEU A 730 45.93 -58.03 5.59
N ASN A 731 44.89 -58.82 5.84
CA ASN A 731 43.89 -59.20 4.84
C ASN A 731 42.48 -58.91 5.34
N ALA A 732 41.74 -58.07 4.62
CA ALA A 732 40.35 -57.75 4.90
C ALA A 732 39.36 -58.73 4.27
N GLY A 733 39.83 -59.69 3.46
CA GLY A 733 39.02 -60.75 2.88
C GLY A 733 38.11 -60.29 1.74
N PRO A 734 37.55 -61.24 0.96
CA PRO A 734 36.61 -60.94 -0.12
C PRO A 734 35.22 -60.53 0.42
N GLY A 735 34.36 -60.02 -0.46
CA GLY A 735 32.96 -59.70 -0.14
C GLY A 735 32.59 -58.21 -0.26
N TYR A 736 33.59 -57.35 -0.42
CA TYR A 736 33.44 -55.90 -0.61
C TYR A 736 33.70 -55.51 -2.06
N ASP A 737 33.04 -54.44 -2.50
CA ASP A 737 33.16 -53.91 -3.86
C ASP A 737 34.40 -53.01 -4.02
N SER A 738 34.93 -52.47 -2.91
CA SER A 738 36.17 -51.67 -2.89
C SER A 738 36.89 -51.73 -1.55
N TYR A 739 38.20 -51.46 -1.57
CA TYR A 739 39.06 -51.35 -0.39
C TYR A 739 39.90 -50.07 -0.51
N LEU A 740 40.15 -49.37 0.58
CA LEU A 740 41.12 -48.28 0.65
C LEU A 740 41.80 -48.29 2.01
N TRP A 741 43.06 -48.73 2.02
CA TRP A 741 43.87 -48.78 3.23
C TRP A 741 44.45 -47.41 3.58
N SER A 742 44.81 -47.20 4.84
CA SER A 742 45.53 -46.00 5.30
C SER A 742 46.91 -45.83 4.65
N THR A 743 47.43 -46.89 4.02
CA THR A 743 48.64 -46.88 3.20
C THR A 743 48.40 -46.42 1.75
N GLY A 744 47.14 -46.19 1.37
CA GLY A 744 46.72 -45.87 0.00
C GLY A 744 46.44 -47.08 -0.89
N ALA A 745 46.70 -48.31 -0.42
CA ALA A 745 46.44 -49.52 -1.19
C ALA A 745 44.93 -49.75 -1.39
N THR A 746 44.55 -50.30 -2.55
CA THR A 746 43.13 -50.54 -2.91
C THR A 746 42.77 -52.03 -3.04
N THR A 747 43.70 -52.91 -2.70
CA THR A 747 43.54 -54.36 -2.72
C THR A 747 42.96 -54.89 -1.41
N ALA A 748 42.38 -56.10 -1.43
CA ALA A 748 41.83 -56.75 -0.24
C ALA A 748 42.87 -57.05 0.86
N SER A 749 44.17 -57.02 0.52
CA SER A 749 45.27 -57.18 1.47
C SER A 749 46.38 -56.16 1.25
N ILE A 750 47.14 -55.90 2.31
CA ILE A 750 48.42 -55.18 2.29
C ILE A 750 49.52 -56.07 2.86
N GLN A 751 50.71 -55.96 2.28
CA GLN A 751 51.84 -56.86 2.54
C GLN A 751 52.97 -56.11 3.23
N ASN A 752 53.83 -56.84 3.96
CA ASN A 752 55.08 -56.32 4.53
C ASN A 752 54.91 -55.12 5.48
N VAL A 753 53.86 -55.15 6.31
CA VAL A 753 53.58 -54.11 7.30
C VAL A 753 54.29 -54.40 8.63
N GLY A 754 54.93 -53.37 9.20
CA GLY A 754 55.54 -53.43 10.53
C GLY A 754 54.55 -53.07 11.63
N ILE A 755 55.04 -52.99 12.88
CA ILE A 755 54.29 -52.56 14.05
C ILE A 755 53.65 -51.19 13.80
N GLY A 756 52.35 -51.07 14.04
CA GLY A 756 51.58 -49.86 13.76
C GLY A 756 50.07 -50.08 13.74
N GLU A 757 49.33 -48.98 13.62
CA GLU A 757 47.87 -48.99 13.45
C GLU A 757 47.53 -48.76 11.97
N TYR A 758 46.72 -49.65 11.40
CA TYR A 758 46.27 -49.59 10.01
C TYR A 758 44.74 -49.49 9.98
N SER A 759 44.19 -48.86 8.96
CA SER A 759 42.75 -48.88 8.73
C SER A 759 42.42 -49.17 7.27
N VAL A 760 41.26 -49.76 7.02
CA VAL A 760 40.71 -50.01 5.68
C VAL A 760 39.29 -49.45 5.60
N ILE A 761 39.01 -48.73 4.53
CA ILE A 761 37.66 -48.34 4.15
C ILE A 761 37.13 -49.41 3.20
N LEU A 762 36.09 -50.11 3.62
CA LEU A 762 35.41 -51.17 2.90
C LEU A 762 34.20 -50.58 2.19
N GLY A 763 34.05 -50.83 0.89
CA GLY A 763 32.88 -50.40 0.12
C GLY A 763 31.92 -51.55 -0.16
N LYS A 764 30.61 -51.34 -0.03
CA LYS A 764 29.58 -52.29 -0.46
C LYS A 764 28.29 -51.59 -0.89
N ASN A 765 27.78 -51.87 -2.09
CA ASN A 765 26.56 -51.26 -2.62
C ASN A 765 26.54 -49.72 -2.54
N GLY A 766 27.71 -49.07 -2.66
CA GLY A 766 27.86 -47.61 -2.52
C GLY A 766 28.02 -47.10 -1.08
N CYS A 767 27.93 -47.96 -0.07
CA CYS A 767 28.20 -47.63 1.34
C CYS A 767 29.69 -47.81 1.67
N LEU A 768 30.23 -46.98 2.56
CA LEU A 768 31.63 -47.00 2.98
C LEU A 768 31.75 -47.22 4.49
N LEU A 769 32.51 -48.22 4.94
CA LEU A 769 32.71 -48.57 6.34
C LEU A 769 34.20 -48.62 6.68
N LYS A 770 34.65 -47.85 7.68
CA LYS A 770 36.04 -47.87 8.16
C LYS A 770 36.24 -48.92 9.25
N GLN A 771 37.25 -49.78 9.10
CA GLN A 771 37.69 -50.73 10.11
C GLN A 771 39.17 -50.50 10.45
N VAL A 772 39.53 -50.61 11.73
CA VAL A 772 40.89 -50.42 12.25
C VAL A 772 41.46 -51.77 12.70
N VAL A 773 42.75 -51.98 12.48
CA VAL A 773 43.52 -53.17 12.87
C VAL A 773 44.92 -52.78 13.32
N ARG A 774 45.49 -53.49 14.30
CA ARG A 774 46.81 -53.17 14.87
C ARG A 774 47.79 -54.31 14.74
N VAL A 775 49.03 -53.97 14.38
CA VAL A 775 50.19 -54.88 14.41
C VAL A 775 51.02 -54.50 15.64
N ARG A 776 51.20 -55.43 16.57
CA ARG A 776 51.80 -55.21 17.90
C ARG A 776 53.07 -56.05 18.09
N LYS A 777 53.95 -55.62 19.00
CA LYS A 777 55.12 -56.41 19.44
C LYS A 777 54.64 -57.67 20.18
N ALA A 778 55.20 -58.82 19.86
CA ALA A 778 55.08 -60.04 20.67
C ALA A 778 55.75 -59.84 22.05
N GLU A 779 55.21 -60.51 23.07
CA GLU A 779 55.75 -60.49 24.43
C GLU A 779 56.93 -61.47 24.55
N ASP A 780 58.04 -61.05 25.17
CA ASP A 780 59.26 -61.87 25.31
C ASP A 780 59.11 -62.87 26.50
N PRO A 781 59.64 -64.10 26.42
CA PRO A 781 59.64 -65.03 27.56
C PRO A 781 60.64 -64.60 28.64
N VAL A 782 60.35 -64.86 29.91
CA VAL A 782 61.19 -64.47 31.07
C VAL A 782 61.56 -65.71 31.89
N ILE A 783 62.85 -65.89 32.19
CA ILE A 783 63.34 -66.96 33.09
C ILE A 783 63.13 -66.51 34.53
N THR A 784 62.12 -67.08 35.20
CA THR A 784 61.72 -66.66 36.55
C THR A 784 62.53 -67.32 37.66
N LYS A 785 63.02 -68.54 37.44
CA LYS A 785 63.75 -69.31 38.46
C LYS A 785 64.58 -70.42 37.82
N ILE A 786 65.73 -70.72 38.43
CA ILE A 786 66.55 -71.88 38.08
C ILE A 786 66.79 -72.71 39.35
N GLU A 787 66.39 -73.98 39.31
CA GLU A 787 66.58 -74.92 40.42
C GLU A 787 67.71 -75.87 40.09
N ILE A 788 68.69 -76.01 40.99
CA ILE A 788 69.86 -76.86 40.73
C ILE A 788 69.97 -77.93 41.82
N SER A 789 70.09 -79.18 41.37
CA SER A 789 70.33 -80.34 42.22
C SER A 789 71.50 -81.13 41.66
N ASN A 790 72.62 -81.10 42.37
CA ASN A 790 73.87 -81.75 41.96
C ASN A 790 74.33 -81.25 40.57
N THR A 791 74.33 -82.10 39.54
CA THR A 791 74.69 -81.74 38.15
C THR A 791 73.47 -81.46 37.25
N THR A 792 72.28 -81.27 37.84
CA THR A 792 71.02 -81.07 37.12
C THR A 792 70.44 -79.68 37.37
N ALA A 793 70.08 -78.94 36.32
CA ALA A 793 69.37 -77.66 36.40
C ALA A 793 67.99 -77.72 35.74
N THR A 794 66.97 -77.17 36.39
CA THR A 794 65.60 -77.04 35.89
C THR A 794 65.21 -75.58 35.75
N ILE A 795 64.80 -75.17 34.54
CA ILE A 795 64.48 -73.78 34.18
C ILE A 795 62.97 -73.54 34.27
N VAL A 796 62.56 -72.47 34.95
CA VAL A 796 61.16 -72.06 35.06
C VAL A 796 60.96 -70.75 34.31
N VAL A 797 59.96 -70.70 33.42
CA VAL A 797 59.71 -69.58 32.49
C VAL A 797 58.27 -69.10 32.62
N ASN A 798 58.06 -67.78 32.49
CA ASN A 798 56.76 -67.13 32.37
C ASN A 798 56.79 -66.06 31.26
N GLY A 799 55.65 -65.67 30.71
CA GLY A 799 55.57 -64.73 29.58
C GLY A 799 55.92 -65.37 28.23
N GLY A 800 55.59 -64.69 27.13
CA GLY A 800 55.72 -65.24 25.76
C GLY A 800 54.65 -66.28 25.41
N LYS A 801 54.77 -66.88 24.22
CA LYS A 801 53.81 -67.89 23.71
C LYS A 801 54.40 -69.30 23.72
N ALA A 802 53.94 -70.12 24.66
CA ALA A 802 54.25 -71.55 24.71
C ALA A 802 53.85 -72.29 23.40
N PRO A 803 54.55 -73.38 23.03
CA PRO A 803 55.66 -74.05 23.74
C PRO A 803 57.01 -73.30 23.68
N TYR A 804 57.84 -73.48 24.72
CA TYR A 804 59.19 -72.93 24.79
C TYR A 804 60.25 -73.95 24.34
N LYS A 805 61.40 -73.44 23.91
CA LYS A 805 62.64 -74.21 23.67
C LYS A 805 63.74 -73.72 24.60
N TYR A 806 64.54 -74.63 25.12
CA TYR A 806 65.62 -74.36 26.09
C TYR A 806 66.97 -74.78 25.52
N ALA A 807 68.05 -74.03 25.79
CA ALA A 807 69.42 -74.45 25.50
C ALA A 807 70.37 -74.06 26.65
N VAL A 808 71.54 -74.68 26.73
CA VAL A 808 72.59 -74.37 27.70
C VAL A 808 73.94 -74.17 27.01
N ASP A 809 74.69 -73.17 27.48
CA ASP A 809 76.02 -72.67 27.07
C ASP A 809 76.15 -72.17 25.63
N THR A 810 75.35 -72.72 24.70
CA THR A 810 75.31 -72.31 23.31
C THR A 810 73.86 -72.25 22.82
N PRO A 811 73.43 -71.19 22.13
CA PRO A 811 72.06 -71.04 21.62
C PRO A 811 71.81 -71.87 20.33
N THR A 812 72.44 -73.04 20.21
CA THR A 812 72.35 -73.92 19.03
C THR A 812 71.70 -75.27 19.36
N ASN A 813 71.87 -75.78 20.58
CA ASN A 813 71.40 -77.10 20.99
C ASN A 813 70.08 -76.99 21.79
N TRP A 814 68.99 -76.71 21.07
CA TRP A 814 67.68 -76.51 21.66
C TRP A 814 66.97 -77.83 21.99
N GLN A 815 66.41 -77.93 23.19
CA GLN A 815 65.59 -79.03 23.67
C GLN A 815 64.20 -78.55 24.13
N ASP A 816 63.22 -79.45 24.13
CA ASP A 816 61.87 -79.20 24.67
C ASP A 816 61.83 -79.30 26.20
N SER A 817 62.73 -80.11 26.78
CA SER A 817 62.81 -80.25 28.22
C SER A 817 63.43 -78.99 28.83
N ASN A 818 62.87 -78.53 29.94
CA ASN A 818 63.45 -77.47 30.75
C ASN A 818 64.53 -77.99 31.72
N VAL A 819 64.93 -79.26 31.62
CA VAL A 819 65.88 -79.93 32.52
C VAL A 819 67.19 -80.24 31.79
N PHE A 820 68.31 -79.79 32.34
CA PHE A 820 69.67 -80.08 31.85
C PHE A 820 70.42 -80.92 32.87
N THR A 821 71.02 -82.05 32.47
CA THR A 821 71.75 -82.98 33.35
C THR A 821 73.24 -83.04 32.98
N GLY A 822 74.10 -83.44 33.92
CA GLY A 822 75.52 -83.64 33.66
C GLY A 822 76.33 -82.36 33.54
N LEU A 823 75.83 -81.24 34.09
CA LEU A 823 76.53 -79.96 34.09
C LEU A 823 77.87 -80.06 34.83
N THR A 824 78.91 -79.50 34.23
CA THR A 824 80.22 -79.36 34.83
C THR A 824 80.20 -78.30 35.94
N ARG A 825 81.26 -78.25 36.75
CA ARG A 825 81.41 -77.19 37.75
C ARG A 825 81.84 -75.90 37.04
N GLY A 826 81.26 -74.76 37.42
CA GLY A 826 81.56 -73.47 36.82
C GLY A 826 80.32 -72.70 36.34
N GLN A 827 80.54 -71.67 35.51
CA GLN A 827 79.47 -70.86 34.93
C GLN A 827 78.80 -71.58 33.75
N HIS A 828 77.48 -71.53 33.71
CA HIS A 828 76.64 -72.03 32.63
C HIS A 828 75.61 -70.98 32.21
N THR A 829 75.34 -70.83 30.91
CA THR A 829 74.35 -69.86 30.39
C THR A 829 73.13 -70.57 29.84
N PHE A 830 71.95 -70.30 30.37
CA PHE A 830 70.69 -70.87 29.91
C PHE A 830 69.97 -69.92 28.94
N TYR A 831 69.42 -70.47 27.86
CA TYR A 831 68.68 -69.75 26.83
C TYR A 831 67.25 -70.28 26.74
N VAL A 832 66.28 -69.38 26.53
CA VAL A 832 64.87 -69.69 26.34
C VAL A 832 64.29 -68.90 25.17
N LYS A 833 63.56 -69.56 24.28
CA LYS A 833 62.75 -68.90 23.25
C LYS A 833 61.35 -69.49 23.18
N ASP A 834 60.40 -68.71 22.68
CA ASP A 834 59.00 -69.09 22.55
C ASP A 834 58.62 -69.43 21.10
N THR A 835 57.32 -69.62 20.83
CA THR A 835 56.81 -69.97 19.49
C THR A 835 56.92 -68.84 18.47
N TYR A 836 56.95 -67.58 18.91
CA TYR A 836 57.21 -66.46 18.01
C TYR A 836 58.67 -66.46 17.51
N ASN A 837 59.55 -67.22 18.18
CA ASN A 837 60.94 -67.44 17.80
C ASN A 837 61.69 -66.11 17.60
N CYS A 838 61.37 -65.13 18.44
CA CYS A 838 62.16 -63.91 18.60
C CYS A 838 63.50 -64.22 19.28
N ASP A 839 64.37 -63.22 19.45
CA ASP A 839 65.68 -63.41 20.09
C ASP A 839 65.54 -64.06 21.47
N PRO A 840 66.35 -65.09 21.77
CA PRO A 840 66.20 -65.86 22.99
C PRO A 840 66.57 -65.05 24.24
N THR A 841 65.81 -65.25 25.31
CA THR A 841 66.10 -64.73 26.65
C THR A 841 67.17 -65.58 27.33
N THR A 842 68.14 -64.95 28.01
CA THR A 842 69.33 -65.64 28.54
C THR A 842 69.64 -65.31 30.00
N VAL A 843 70.10 -66.29 30.78
CA VAL A 843 70.58 -66.12 32.17
C VAL A 843 71.84 -66.96 32.42
N GLU A 844 72.90 -66.35 32.95
CA GLU A 844 74.12 -67.04 33.40
C GLU A 844 74.02 -67.42 34.88
N VAL A 845 74.45 -68.64 35.24
CA VAL A 845 74.39 -69.20 36.59
C VAL A 845 75.68 -69.96 36.94
N THR A 846 76.14 -69.87 38.19
CA THR A 846 77.30 -70.65 38.67
C THR A 846 76.88 -71.97 39.33
N VAL A 847 77.38 -73.12 38.88
CA VAL A 847 77.19 -74.44 39.52
C VAL A 847 78.35 -74.73 40.51
N PRO A 848 78.11 -74.73 41.83
CA PRO A 848 79.15 -74.85 42.87
C PRO A 848 79.57 -76.29 43.16
N ASN A 849 80.73 -76.44 43.82
CA ASN A 849 81.20 -77.72 44.35
C ASN A 849 80.55 -78.02 45.71
N LEU A 850 79.47 -78.79 45.70
CA LEU A 850 78.77 -79.17 46.92
C LEU A 850 79.26 -80.54 47.41
N ILE A 851 79.87 -80.58 48.60
CA ILE A 851 80.25 -81.85 49.25
C ILE A 851 79.08 -82.38 50.07
N ASN A 852 78.92 -83.70 50.08
CA ASN A 852 77.80 -84.40 50.75
C ASN A 852 78.26 -85.26 51.94
N ALA A 853 79.52 -85.14 52.37
CA ALA A 853 80.01 -85.78 53.59
C ALA A 853 81.11 -84.95 54.27
N ILE A 854 81.09 -84.91 55.60
CA ILE A 854 82.18 -84.41 56.44
C ILE A 854 82.55 -85.44 57.51
N THR A 855 83.83 -85.49 57.89
CA THR A 855 84.39 -86.36 58.94
C THR A 855 85.10 -85.52 59.99
N PRO A 856 84.38 -84.85 60.92
CA PRO A 856 84.97 -83.86 61.84
C PRO A 856 85.82 -84.52 62.95
N ASN A 857 87.03 -84.94 62.61
CA ASN A 857 87.99 -85.61 63.51
C ASN A 857 89.21 -84.73 63.85
N GLY A 858 89.36 -83.57 63.19
CA GLY A 858 90.43 -82.62 63.44
C GLY A 858 91.75 -82.94 62.72
N ASP A 859 91.73 -83.76 61.67
CA ASP A 859 92.90 -84.06 60.83
C ASP A 859 93.09 -83.10 59.63
N ASN A 860 92.26 -82.06 59.56
CA ASN A 860 92.12 -81.06 58.50
C ASN A 860 91.66 -81.63 57.13
N LYS A 861 91.11 -82.85 57.09
CA LYS A 861 90.53 -83.46 55.89
C LYS A 861 89.04 -83.70 56.06
N ASN A 862 88.24 -83.03 55.23
CA ASN A 862 86.77 -83.09 55.26
C ASN A 862 86.17 -82.73 56.64
N ASP A 863 86.87 -81.93 57.44
CA ASP A 863 86.36 -81.49 58.76
C ASP A 863 85.23 -80.46 58.64
N TYR A 864 85.17 -79.73 57.52
CA TYR A 864 84.24 -78.63 57.31
C TYR A 864 83.52 -78.72 55.96
N ILE A 865 82.27 -78.26 55.94
CA ILE A 865 81.68 -77.69 54.72
C ILE A 865 82.22 -76.27 54.60
N ASP A 866 82.73 -75.90 53.43
CA ASP A 866 83.24 -74.56 53.16
C ASP A 866 82.58 -73.99 51.91
N TYR A 867 81.70 -73.00 52.10
CA TYR A 867 81.07 -72.25 51.01
C TYR A 867 81.47 -70.77 51.01
N SER A 868 82.60 -70.44 51.64
CA SER A 868 83.15 -69.06 51.66
C SER A 868 83.35 -68.47 50.27
N GLU A 869 83.71 -69.29 49.26
CA GLU A 869 83.88 -68.83 47.88
C GLU A 869 82.59 -68.30 47.23
N LEU A 870 81.41 -68.62 47.78
CA LEU A 870 80.13 -68.09 47.29
C LEU A 870 79.74 -66.77 47.95
N ALA A 871 80.53 -66.25 48.91
CA ALA A 871 80.17 -65.06 49.69
C ALA A 871 80.00 -63.78 48.85
N TYR A 872 80.49 -63.74 47.61
CA TYR A 872 80.26 -62.63 46.68
C TYR A 872 78.86 -62.61 46.08
N LYS A 873 78.07 -63.70 46.21
CA LYS A 873 76.71 -63.78 45.67
C LYS A 873 75.72 -62.97 46.52
N GLU A 874 74.79 -62.29 45.86
CA GLU A 874 73.77 -61.47 46.53
C GLU A 874 72.78 -62.37 47.29
N ASN A 875 72.42 -62.01 48.52
CA ASN A 875 71.50 -62.77 49.39
C ASN A 875 71.90 -64.23 49.66
N LEU A 876 73.19 -64.54 49.72
CA LEU A 876 73.66 -65.88 50.06
C LEU A 876 73.11 -66.34 51.43
N SER A 877 72.32 -67.41 51.41
CA SER A 877 71.79 -68.08 52.59
C SER A 877 72.21 -69.54 52.56
N PHE A 878 72.87 -70.02 53.61
CA PHE A 878 73.24 -71.43 53.80
C PHE A 878 72.72 -71.90 55.17
N VAL A 879 71.84 -72.90 55.16
CA VAL A 879 71.19 -73.38 56.39
C VAL A 879 71.16 -74.91 56.38
N ILE A 880 71.44 -75.51 57.53
CA ILE A 880 71.44 -76.96 57.73
C ILE A 880 70.39 -77.33 58.77
N TYR A 881 69.71 -78.44 58.53
CA TYR A 881 68.61 -78.98 59.31
C TYR A 881 68.88 -80.44 59.70
N ASP A 882 68.38 -80.84 60.86
CA ASP A 882 68.33 -82.24 61.28
C ASP A 882 67.22 -83.03 60.56
N ARG A 883 67.12 -84.34 60.85
CA ARG A 883 66.09 -85.24 60.28
C ARG A 883 64.65 -84.92 60.67
N TYR A 884 64.45 -84.06 61.66
CA TYR A 884 63.14 -83.60 62.11
C TYR A 884 62.80 -82.21 61.56
N GLY A 885 63.71 -81.59 60.81
CA GLY A 885 63.56 -80.26 60.23
C GLY A 885 63.96 -79.12 61.18
N ASN A 886 64.59 -79.41 62.32
CA ASN A 886 65.10 -78.36 63.20
C ASN A 886 66.39 -77.77 62.63
N MET A 887 66.52 -76.44 62.66
CA MET A 887 67.71 -75.75 62.20
C MET A 887 68.87 -75.96 63.16
N ILE A 888 69.97 -76.50 62.67
CA ILE A 888 71.16 -76.80 63.47
C ILE A 888 72.34 -75.88 63.16
N PHE A 889 72.37 -75.28 61.97
CA PHE A 889 73.43 -74.36 61.58
C PHE A 889 72.91 -73.33 60.57
N THR A 890 73.44 -72.11 60.68
CA THR A 890 73.26 -71.07 59.68
C THR A 890 74.62 -70.49 59.34
N GLY A 891 75.02 -70.63 58.07
CA GLY A 891 76.20 -69.99 57.51
C GLY A 891 75.98 -68.49 57.38
N ASN A 892 76.90 -67.71 57.90
CA ASN A 892 76.92 -66.26 57.82
C ASN A 892 78.37 -65.76 57.79
N LYS A 893 78.57 -64.45 57.62
CA LYS A 893 79.91 -63.85 57.54
C LYS A 893 80.78 -64.09 58.78
N PHE A 894 80.18 -64.31 59.97
CA PHE A 894 80.94 -64.51 61.20
C PHE A 894 81.55 -65.91 61.29
N ASN A 895 80.93 -66.91 60.67
CA ASN A 895 81.47 -68.28 60.57
C ASN A 895 82.05 -68.60 59.19
N ASP A 896 82.25 -67.58 58.36
CA ASP A 896 82.77 -67.67 56.99
C ASP A 896 81.99 -68.67 56.11
N TYR A 897 80.69 -68.85 56.41
CA TYR A 897 79.83 -69.86 55.79
C TYR A 897 80.36 -71.30 55.91
N LYS A 898 81.18 -71.57 56.94
CA LYS A 898 81.75 -72.89 57.20
C LYS A 898 81.06 -73.59 58.35
N TRP A 899 80.83 -74.89 58.19
CA TRP A 899 80.25 -75.72 59.23
C TRP A 899 81.11 -76.93 59.55
N ASP A 900 81.42 -77.12 60.83
CA ASP A 900 82.34 -78.13 61.35
C ASP A 900 81.62 -79.39 61.90
N GLY A 901 80.33 -79.55 61.60
CA GLY A 901 79.53 -80.66 62.10
C GLY A 901 79.16 -80.58 63.60
N LYS A 902 79.30 -79.40 64.24
CA LYS A 902 78.86 -79.18 65.62
C LYS A 902 77.57 -78.35 65.72
N HIS A 903 76.92 -78.44 66.88
CA HIS A 903 75.82 -77.57 67.28
C HIS A 903 76.03 -77.13 68.74
N TYR A 904 76.19 -75.81 68.96
CA TYR A 904 76.56 -75.21 70.26
C TYR A 904 77.76 -75.92 70.91
N ASP A 905 78.85 -76.06 70.14
CA ASP A 905 80.11 -76.72 70.51
C ASP A 905 80.02 -78.22 70.85
N LYS A 906 78.84 -78.85 70.72
CA LYS A 906 78.68 -80.29 70.85
C LYS A 906 78.79 -80.95 69.48
N LYS A 907 79.59 -82.03 69.40
CA LYS A 907 79.62 -82.89 68.21
C LYS A 907 78.22 -83.45 67.97
N LEU A 908 77.72 -83.26 66.74
CA LEU A 908 76.47 -83.88 66.33
C LEU A 908 76.65 -85.37 66.13
N LEU A 909 75.57 -86.15 66.23
CA LEU A 909 75.62 -87.60 66.02
C LEU A 909 75.95 -87.92 64.55
N THR A 910 76.59 -89.07 64.33
CA THR A 910 76.77 -89.59 62.98
C THR A 910 75.40 -89.80 62.33
N GLY A 911 75.17 -89.15 61.18
CA GLY A 911 73.87 -89.16 60.52
C GLY A 911 73.78 -88.23 59.32
N THR A 912 72.66 -88.31 58.60
CA THR A 912 72.38 -87.45 57.45
C THR A 912 71.61 -86.21 57.89
N TYR A 913 72.05 -85.07 57.39
CA TYR A 913 71.49 -83.74 57.59
C TYR A 913 71.10 -83.14 56.25
N TRP A 914 70.18 -82.19 56.22
CA TRP A 914 69.71 -81.55 54.99
C TRP A 914 70.15 -80.10 54.96
N TYR A 915 70.50 -79.60 53.79
CA TYR A 915 70.80 -78.18 53.64
C TYR A 915 70.09 -77.60 52.42
N HIS A 916 69.85 -76.29 52.50
CA HIS A 916 69.65 -75.50 51.31
C HIS A 916 70.68 -74.38 51.25
N ILE A 917 71.05 -74.02 50.03
CA ILE A 917 71.85 -72.83 49.76
C ILE A 917 71.17 -72.04 48.66
N ASN A 918 70.94 -70.74 48.88
CA ASN A 918 70.21 -69.88 47.96
C ASN A 918 70.97 -68.57 47.76
N TRP A 919 70.88 -67.98 46.57
CA TRP A 919 71.36 -66.64 46.27
C TRP A 919 70.62 -66.05 45.06
N ASN A 920 70.86 -64.78 44.75
CA ASN A 920 70.42 -64.15 43.51
C ASN A 920 71.63 -63.94 42.59
N GLU A 921 71.49 -64.30 41.31
CA GLU A 921 72.50 -63.92 40.30
C GLU A 921 72.41 -62.42 39.99
N SER A 922 73.53 -61.81 39.62
CA SER A 922 73.65 -60.37 39.38
C SER A 922 73.05 -59.91 38.04
N ASN A 923 72.19 -60.71 37.40
CA ASN A 923 71.51 -60.33 36.17
C ASN A 923 70.39 -59.30 36.44
N LYS A 924 69.88 -58.66 35.37
CA LYS A 924 68.86 -57.59 35.46
C LYS A 924 67.63 -57.99 36.28
N ASP A 925 67.23 -59.26 36.20
CA ASP A 925 66.03 -59.79 36.84
C ASP A 925 66.30 -60.41 38.22
N LYS A 926 67.54 -60.32 38.73
CA LYS A 926 68.00 -60.91 40.00
C LYS A 926 67.53 -62.36 40.18
N THR A 927 67.71 -63.18 39.15
CA THR A 927 67.13 -64.54 39.08
C THR A 927 67.50 -65.33 40.34
N PRO A 928 66.51 -65.80 41.13
CA PRO A 928 66.78 -66.59 42.32
C PRO A 928 67.31 -67.97 41.97
N ILE A 929 68.43 -68.35 42.59
CA ILE A 929 69.01 -69.69 42.50
C ILE A 929 68.82 -70.40 43.83
N LYS A 930 68.38 -71.65 43.75
CA LYS A 930 68.15 -72.52 44.92
C LYS A 930 68.80 -73.88 44.69
N TYR A 931 69.61 -74.27 45.68
CA TYR A 931 70.17 -75.60 45.82
C TYR A 931 69.60 -76.24 47.07
N THR A 932 69.29 -77.52 46.94
CA THR A 932 68.88 -78.37 48.05
C THR A 932 69.67 -79.67 48.00
N GLY A 933 70.10 -80.12 49.17
CA GLY A 933 70.91 -81.32 49.27
C GLY A 933 70.90 -81.91 50.66
N TRP A 934 71.69 -82.96 50.83
CA TRP A 934 71.95 -83.58 52.12
C TRP A 934 73.45 -83.71 52.33
N ILE A 935 73.85 -83.78 53.59
CA ILE A 935 75.22 -84.01 54.01
C ILE A 935 75.27 -85.07 55.12
N LEU A 936 76.16 -86.04 54.97
CA LEU A 936 76.49 -87.03 55.97
C LEU A 936 77.56 -86.47 56.92
N VAL A 937 77.25 -86.36 58.21
CA VAL A 937 78.26 -86.13 59.25
C VAL A 937 78.66 -87.51 59.78
N LYS A 938 79.96 -87.86 59.70
CA LYS A 938 80.48 -89.14 60.18
C LYS A 938 81.60 -88.92 61.19
N ASN A 939 81.30 -89.09 62.47
CA ASN A 939 82.32 -89.13 63.50
C ASN A 939 82.99 -90.51 63.49
N LEU A 940 84.33 -90.53 63.46
CA LEU A 940 85.12 -91.72 63.74
C LEU A 940 85.29 -91.79 65.27
N GLU A 941 85.04 -92.95 65.89
CA GLU A 941 85.32 -93.17 67.32
C GLU A 941 86.81 -93.11 67.63
#